data_AF-A0AA96VKZ1-F1
#
_entry.id   AF-A0AA96VKZ1-F1
#
_cell.length_a   1.000
_cell.length_b   1.000
_cell.length_c   1.000
_cell.angle_alpha   90.00
_cell.angle_beta   90.00
_cell.angle_gamma   90.00
#
_symmetry.space_group_name_H-M   'P 1'
#
loop_
_entity.id
_entity.type
_entity.pdbx_description
1 polymer ?
#
loop_
_entity_poly.entity_id
_entity_poly.type
_entity_poly.pdbx_seq_one_letter_code
_entity_poly.pdbx_strand_id
1 'polypeptide(L)'
;MLQKLSPNSPILQATFGLERESLRINSDNRVAQTPHPEKLGSRSFHPYIQTDYSEPQLELITPVAHSTKEARRFLGAITDVAVRSMEKTEYLWPLSMPPVISADEIQIAQLESDYEYQYRVGLAERYGKLLQSMSGIHYNFELGKDLTQQLFEVSDYDDLITFKNALYLKLAQNFLRYRWLLTYLYGVSSLAEKGFLTEEIGCVRSIRNSNYGYVNAPDVHISFSSLEQYVTDIEQAVASGQLSAEKEFYSAVRLRGAKTSRDFLTKGITYLEFRNFDLNPFETLAISQETLDTTHLFALALLWLDDMEQVDKELAQAADLNNRIALSHPHTPLPAEADANPILTAMKSIVQHFGLDDYYSQLIAQVEVALQDPRLTLSGKIAEQVEDGSLEHFGQQQGRLFHDYAWTAPYALKGYENMELSTQMILFDAIQLGLHVEILDEEDQFLKLWHGDHVEYIKNGNMTSKDNYVIPLAMANKVVTKKILNQAGFPVPAGAEFSNKEEALRYYGQVASSAIVVKPKSTNFGLGISIFKEPASQADYEKALDIAFSEDNHVLVEEFVAGTEYRFFILDGKCEAVLLRVAANVVGDGQSTIRELVEQKNQDPLRGRDHRSPLEIINLGDIELLMLEQQGYTPDTILPEGVQTFLRGNSNISTGGDSIDMTDQMGQSYKQLAADMATAMGAWACGVDLIIPNRTKPASKEDPNCTCIELNFNPAMYLHTYTYAGPGQSITPKILRKLFPQLKTG
;
A
#
# COMPACT_ATOMS: atom_id res chain seq x y z
N MET A 1 -33.75 -10.81 15.30
CA MET A 1 -33.73 -11.31 13.90
C MET A 1 -32.58 -12.29 13.67
N LEU A 2 -31.33 -11.93 14.00
CA LEU A 2 -30.15 -12.81 13.89
C LEU A 2 -30.32 -14.19 14.56
N GLN A 3 -30.97 -14.25 15.73
CA GLN A 3 -31.26 -15.49 16.47
C GLN A 3 -32.04 -16.54 15.67
N LYS A 4 -32.80 -16.14 14.65
CA LYS A 4 -33.56 -17.05 13.78
C LYS A 4 -32.69 -17.73 12.73
N LEU A 5 -31.47 -17.23 12.49
CA LEU A 5 -30.57 -17.77 11.49
C LEU A 5 -29.86 -19.04 11.99
N SER A 6 -29.41 -19.86 11.04
CA SER A 6 -28.58 -21.02 11.32
C SER A 6 -27.22 -20.59 11.90
N PRO A 7 -26.62 -21.36 12.84
CA PRO A 7 -25.25 -21.14 13.28
C PRO A 7 -24.21 -21.07 12.14
N ASN A 8 -24.49 -21.72 11.01
CA ASN A 8 -23.59 -21.73 9.84
C ASN A 8 -23.81 -20.54 8.88
N SER A 9 -24.72 -19.62 9.21
CA SER A 9 -24.93 -18.42 8.39
C SER A 9 -23.69 -17.52 8.38
N PRO A 10 -23.41 -16.81 7.27
CA PRO A 10 -22.18 -16.04 7.12
C PRO A 10 -22.28 -14.69 7.87
N ILE A 11 -22.38 -14.73 9.20
CA ILE A 11 -22.67 -13.55 10.05
C ILE A 11 -21.62 -12.43 9.93
N LEU A 12 -20.37 -12.78 9.62
CA LEU A 12 -19.27 -11.84 9.44
C LEU A 12 -19.15 -11.31 7.99
N GLN A 13 -19.98 -11.79 7.06
CA GLN A 13 -19.93 -11.30 5.69
C GLN A 13 -20.42 -9.85 5.65
N ALA A 14 -19.53 -8.96 5.22
CA ALA A 14 -19.76 -7.53 5.11
C ALA A 14 -18.77 -6.92 4.12
N THR A 15 -19.00 -5.68 3.71
CA THR A 15 -17.97 -4.86 3.08
C THR A 15 -17.67 -3.63 3.93
N PHE A 16 -16.43 -3.16 3.82
CA PHE A 16 -15.85 -2.12 4.66
C PHE A 16 -15.20 -1.06 3.79
N GLY A 17 -15.26 0.19 4.24
CA GLY A 17 -14.46 1.29 3.70
C GLY A 17 -13.99 2.17 4.84
N LEU A 18 -12.82 2.78 4.70
CA LEU A 18 -12.27 3.71 5.68
C LEU A 18 -11.96 5.03 5.00
N GLU A 19 -12.29 6.12 5.68
CA GLU A 19 -11.87 7.47 5.32
C GLU A 19 -11.08 8.00 6.51
N ARG A 20 -9.89 8.55 6.28
CA ARG A 20 -9.02 9.12 7.32
C ARG A 20 -8.64 10.53 6.93
N GLU A 21 -8.99 11.49 7.77
CA GLU A 21 -8.56 12.87 7.62
C GLU A 21 -7.30 13.10 8.46
N SER A 22 -6.38 13.96 8.01
CA SER A 22 -5.24 14.40 8.81
C SER A 22 -4.62 15.69 8.25
N LEU A 23 -4.21 16.59 9.13
CA LEU A 23 -3.52 17.82 8.76
C LEU A 23 -2.05 17.54 8.39
N ARG A 24 -1.58 18.13 7.29
CA ARG A 24 -0.16 18.25 6.98
C ARG A 24 0.46 19.33 7.85
N ILE A 25 1.57 18.99 8.51
CA ILE A 25 2.34 19.86 9.39
C ILE A 25 3.74 20.03 8.81
N ASN A 26 4.26 21.27 8.78
CA ASN A 26 5.58 21.58 8.26
C ASN A 26 6.70 21.40 9.31
N SER A 27 7.94 21.69 8.90
CA SER A 27 9.12 21.58 9.77
C SER A 27 9.11 22.53 10.98
N ASP A 28 8.34 23.61 10.93
CA ASP A 28 8.17 24.56 12.03
C ASP A 28 7.07 24.13 13.01
N ASN A 29 6.52 22.92 12.85
CA ASN A 29 5.40 22.37 13.63
C ASN A 29 4.11 23.20 13.49
N ARG A 30 3.92 23.85 12.35
CA ARG A 30 2.70 24.59 12.01
C ARG A 30 1.97 23.88 10.87
N VAL A 31 0.67 24.13 10.78
CA VAL A 31 -0.12 23.62 9.64
C VAL A 31 0.49 24.09 8.33
N ALA A 32 0.70 23.15 7.41
CA ALA A 32 1.36 23.40 6.14
C ALA A 32 0.61 24.47 5.33
N GLN A 33 1.35 25.43 4.80
CA GLN A 33 0.82 26.52 3.97
C GLN A 33 1.12 26.30 2.47
N THR A 34 1.61 25.11 2.13
CA THR A 34 1.93 24.67 0.77
C THR A 34 0.69 24.14 0.05
N PRO A 35 0.66 24.18 -1.30
CA PRO A 35 -0.40 23.53 -2.08
C PRO A 35 -0.46 22.01 -1.86
N HIS A 36 -1.52 21.38 -2.33
CA HIS A 36 -1.61 19.92 -2.44
C HIS A 36 -0.39 19.36 -3.22
N PRO A 37 0.24 18.27 -2.76
CA PRO A 37 1.49 17.77 -3.36
C PRO A 37 1.36 17.48 -4.87
N GLU A 38 2.23 18.08 -5.68
CA GLU A 38 2.22 17.97 -7.16
C GLU A 38 2.45 16.55 -7.67
N LYS A 39 3.05 15.67 -6.85
CA LYS A 39 3.26 14.26 -7.20
C LYS A 39 1.97 13.45 -7.21
N LEU A 40 0.94 13.90 -6.49
CA LEU A 40 -0.35 13.22 -6.43
C LEU A 40 -1.17 13.52 -7.68
N GLY A 41 -1.97 12.55 -8.12
CA GLY A 41 -2.92 12.73 -9.22
C GLY A 41 -3.95 13.83 -8.93
N SER A 42 -4.64 14.34 -9.96
CA SER A 42 -5.61 15.42 -9.76
C SER A 42 -6.76 14.98 -8.86
N ARG A 43 -7.08 15.84 -7.88
CA ARG A 43 -8.22 15.72 -6.97
C ARG A 43 -9.56 15.60 -7.68
N SER A 44 -9.67 16.01 -8.95
CA SER A 44 -10.91 15.88 -9.72
C SER A 44 -11.28 14.42 -10.05
N PHE A 45 -10.32 13.50 -9.98
CA PHE A 45 -10.57 12.08 -10.21
C PHE A 45 -9.91 11.14 -9.19
N HIS A 46 -8.99 11.62 -8.34
CA HIS A 46 -8.21 10.76 -7.45
C HIS A 46 -9.12 10.05 -6.43
N PRO A 47 -9.22 8.70 -6.45
CA PRO A 47 -10.16 7.99 -5.60
C PRO A 47 -9.67 7.81 -4.16
N TYR A 48 -8.35 7.89 -3.92
CA TYR A 48 -7.76 7.54 -2.62
C TYR A 48 -7.22 8.69 -1.78
N ILE A 49 -6.70 9.76 -2.40
CA ILE A 49 -6.00 10.84 -1.69
C ILE A 49 -6.60 12.14 -2.18
N GLN A 50 -7.33 12.81 -1.30
CA GLN A 50 -8.00 14.07 -1.56
C GLN A 50 -7.68 15.06 -0.44
N THR A 51 -8.45 16.14 -0.39
CA THR A 51 -8.48 17.10 0.72
C THR A 51 -9.92 17.24 1.15
N ASP A 52 -10.18 17.23 2.46
CA ASP A 52 -11.53 17.45 2.99
C ASP A 52 -11.90 18.96 2.92
N TYR A 53 -11.90 19.68 4.03
CA TYR A 53 -12.27 21.09 4.04
C TYR A 53 -11.15 22.02 3.56
N SER A 54 -9.93 21.79 4.06
CA SER A 54 -8.80 22.70 3.86
C SER A 54 -7.66 22.08 3.05
N GLU A 55 -6.88 22.91 2.35
CA GLU A 55 -5.71 22.48 1.57
C GLU A 55 -4.67 21.66 2.36
N PRO A 56 -4.39 21.96 3.65
CA PRO A 56 -3.52 21.10 4.46
C PRO A 56 -4.18 19.82 4.98
N GLN A 57 -5.51 19.70 4.95
CA GLN A 57 -6.21 18.56 5.53
C GLN A 57 -6.41 17.47 4.48
N LEU A 58 -5.47 16.52 4.44
CA LEU A 58 -5.57 15.37 3.56
C LEU A 58 -6.69 14.44 4.01
N GLU A 59 -7.40 13.87 3.03
CA GLU A 59 -8.42 12.84 3.22
C GLU A 59 -7.97 11.59 2.46
N LEU A 60 -7.79 10.48 3.18
CA LEU A 60 -7.36 9.19 2.66
C LEU A 60 -8.55 8.24 2.63
N ILE A 61 -8.97 7.81 1.44
CA ILE A 61 -10.19 7.04 1.19
C ILE A 61 -9.82 5.66 0.66
N THR A 62 -10.20 4.59 1.36
CA THR A 62 -9.94 3.23 0.88
C THR A 62 -10.95 2.81 -0.19
N PRO A 63 -10.57 1.91 -1.12
CA PRO A 63 -11.54 1.10 -1.84
C PRO A 63 -12.48 0.36 -0.89
N VAL A 64 -13.57 -0.15 -1.45
CA VAL A 64 -14.42 -1.12 -0.76
C VAL A 64 -13.63 -2.42 -0.57
N ALA A 65 -13.59 -2.91 0.66
CA ALA A 65 -12.91 -4.13 1.07
C ALA A 65 -13.90 -5.18 1.57
N HIS A 66 -13.56 -6.45 1.43
CA HIS A 66 -14.37 -7.60 1.85
C HIS A 66 -14.04 -8.09 3.27
N SER A 67 -13.06 -7.45 3.92
CA SER A 67 -12.75 -7.65 5.33
C SER A 67 -12.18 -6.37 5.95
N THR A 68 -12.28 -6.25 7.28
CA THR A 68 -11.62 -5.18 8.04
C THR A 68 -10.10 -5.19 7.86
N LYS A 69 -9.49 -6.39 7.75
CA LYS A 69 -8.05 -6.57 7.49
C LYS A 69 -7.65 -5.98 6.14
N GLU A 70 -8.43 -6.25 5.11
CA GLU A 70 -8.21 -5.69 3.77
C GLU A 70 -8.43 -4.18 3.75
N ALA A 71 -9.46 -3.65 4.42
CA ALA A 71 -9.66 -2.20 4.55
C ALA A 71 -8.46 -1.51 5.23
N ARG A 72 -7.97 -2.09 6.33
CA ARG A 72 -6.79 -1.58 7.05
C ARG A 72 -5.52 -1.67 6.20
N ARG A 73 -5.38 -2.74 5.43
CA ARG A 73 -4.27 -2.93 4.49
C ARG A 73 -4.27 -1.86 3.40
N PHE A 74 -5.42 -1.58 2.78
CA PHE A 74 -5.55 -0.46 1.83
C PHE A 74 -5.19 0.87 2.48
N LEU A 75 -5.71 1.15 3.69
CA LEU A 75 -5.36 2.37 4.42
C LEU A 75 -3.86 2.48 4.68
N GLY A 76 -3.19 1.35 4.93
CA GLY A 76 -1.73 1.24 5.05
C GLY A 76 -1.00 1.71 3.80
N ALA A 77 -1.34 1.14 2.65
CA ALA A 77 -0.73 1.51 1.38
C ALA A 77 -1.00 2.96 0.99
N ILE A 78 -2.24 3.44 1.18
CA ILE A 78 -2.63 4.82 0.85
C ILE A 78 -1.93 5.81 1.77
N THR A 79 -1.83 5.53 3.08
CA THR A 79 -1.09 6.37 4.04
C THR A 79 0.39 6.45 3.66
N ASP A 80 1.01 5.31 3.32
CA ASP A 80 2.41 5.24 2.91
C ASP A 80 2.67 6.03 1.62
N VAL A 81 1.80 5.89 0.62
CA VAL A 81 1.86 6.67 -0.62
C VAL A 81 1.67 8.16 -0.34
N ALA A 82 0.68 8.55 0.45
CA ALA A 82 0.44 9.95 0.79
C ALA A 82 1.68 10.56 1.45
N VAL A 83 2.20 9.94 2.52
CA VAL A 83 3.36 10.46 3.26
C VAL A 83 4.60 10.57 2.38
N ARG A 84 4.89 9.57 1.55
CA ARG A 84 6.05 9.60 0.65
C ARG A 84 5.88 10.53 -0.56
N SER A 85 4.67 11.01 -0.82
CA SER A 85 4.35 11.97 -1.88
C SER A 85 4.40 13.42 -1.40
N MET A 86 4.28 13.67 -0.10
CA MET A 86 4.43 15.01 0.48
C MET A 86 5.86 15.54 0.40
N GLU A 87 6.03 16.82 0.73
CA GLU A 87 7.35 17.39 0.98
C GLU A 87 8.03 16.66 2.15
N LYS A 88 9.33 16.40 2.03
CA LYS A 88 10.07 15.63 3.05
C LYS A 88 10.08 16.30 4.43
N THR A 89 9.88 17.61 4.47
CA THR A 89 9.81 18.39 5.70
C THR A 89 8.41 18.37 6.33
N GLU A 90 7.42 17.76 5.68
CA GLU A 90 6.06 17.66 6.17
C GLU A 90 5.74 16.28 6.74
N TYR A 91 4.85 16.25 7.73
CA TYR A 91 4.31 15.02 8.31
C TYR A 91 2.80 15.13 8.56
N LEU A 92 2.15 13.98 8.73
CA LEU A 92 0.72 13.91 9.05
C LEU A 92 0.50 14.05 10.56
N TRP A 93 -0.40 14.95 10.94
CA TRP A 93 -0.79 15.17 12.33
C TRP A 93 -1.57 13.96 12.88
N PRO A 94 -1.16 13.37 14.02
CA PRO A 94 -1.75 12.12 14.50
C PRO A 94 -2.99 12.29 15.39
N LEU A 95 -3.35 13.51 15.78
CA LEU A 95 -4.45 13.78 16.71
C LEU A 95 -5.67 14.36 15.99
N SER A 96 -6.87 14.04 16.47
CA SER A 96 -8.12 14.63 15.95
C SER A 96 -8.22 16.13 16.20
N MET A 97 -7.72 16.58 17.36
CA MET A 97 -7.63 18.00 17.67
C MET A 97 -6.39 18.57 16.98
N PRO A 98 -6.50 19.71 16.28
CA PRO A 98 -5.36 20.30 15.59
C PRO A 98 -4.29 20.80 16.58
N PRO A 99 -3.05 21.03 16.12
CA PRO A 99 -2.06 21.79 16.90
C PRO A 99 -2.52 23.24 17.09
N VAL A 100 -1.72 24.08 17.75
CA VAL A 100 -2.04 25.52 17.87
C VAL A 100 -2.21 26.09 16.46
N ILE A 101 -3.42 26.59 16.15
CA ILE A 101 -3.78 27.04 14.80
C ILE A 101 -4.68 28.27 14.87
N SER A 102 -4.53 29.16 13.89
CA SER A 102 -5.40 30.32 13.67
C SER A 102 -6.30 30.12 12.44
N ALA A 103 -7.43 30.84 12.39
CA ALA A 103 -8.35 30.77 11.25
C ALA A 103 -7.72 31.19 9.90
N ASP A 104 -6.67 32.03 9.93
CA ASP A 104 -5.96 32.49 8.73
C ASP A 104 -5.06 31.40 8.14
N GLU A 105 -4.56 30.48 8.97
CA GLU A 105 -3.75 29.33 8.53
C GLU A 105 -4.60 28.23 7.88
N ILE A 106 -5.92 28.28 8.04
CA ILE A 106 -6.87 27.33 7.44
C ILE A 106 -7.28 27.87 6.06
N GLN A 107 -6.53 27.46 5.06
CA GLN A 107 -6.81 27.75 3.66
C GLN A 107 -7.85 26.77 3.12
N ILE A 108 -8.97 27.27 2.59
CA ILE A 108 -9.99 26.43 1.95
C ILE A 108 -9.34 25.67 0.79
N ALA A 109 -9.67 24.39 0.64
CA ALA A 109 -9.13 23.54 -0.41
C ALA A 109 -9.33 24.17 -1.80
N GLN A 110 -8.27 24.20 -2.59
CA GLN A 110 -8.25 24.77 -3.93
C GLN A 110 -8.77 23.73 -4.94
N LEU A 111 -10.08 23.73 -5.17
CA LEU A 111 -10.77 22.74 -6.00
C LEU A 111 -11.10 23.28 -7.40
N GLU A 112 -11.06 22.41 -8.41
CA GLU A 112 -11.45 22.77 -9.79
C GLU A 112 -12.95 23.09 -9.91
N SER A 113 -13.78 22.51 -9.04
CA SER A 113 -15.23 22.75 -8.99
C SER A 113 -15.54 24.01 -8.18
N ASP A 114 -15.98 25.08 -8.87
CA ASP A 114 -16.40 26.32 -8.21
C ASP A 114 -17.54 26.07 -7.20
N TYR A 115 -18.48 25.16 -7.50
CA TYR A 115 -19.55 24.79 -6.57
C TYR A 115 -19.00 24.22 -5.24
N GLU A 116 -18.02 23.31 -5.30
CA GLU A 116 -17.43 22.70 -4.10
C GLU A 116 -16.58 23.68 -3.30
N TYR A 117 -15.94 24.64 -3.98
CA TYR A 117 -15.23 25.74 -3.34
C TYR A 117 -16.20 26.69 -2.62
N GLN A 118 -17.23 27.19 -3.31
CA GLN A 118 -18.23 28.09 -2.71
C GLN A 118 -19.00 27.43 -1.55
N TYR A 119 -19.27 26.12 -1.63
CA TYR A 119 -19.86 25.37 -0.53
C TYR A 119 -19.00 25.45 0.75
N ARG A 120 -17.67 25.27 0.64
CA ARG A 120 -16.74 25.38 1.78
C ARG A 120 -16.62 26.81 2.30
N VAL A 121 -16.72 27.81 1.42
CA VAL A 121 -16.82 29.23 1.84
C VAL A 121 -18.06 29.43 2.71
N GLY A 122 -19.22 28.93 2.28
CA GLY A 122 -20.47 29.00 3.06
C GLY A 122 -20.37 28.28 4.42
N LEU A 123 -19.71 27.12 4.49
CA LEU A 123 -19.45 26.44 5.76
C LEU A 123 -18.56 27.29 6.69
N ALA A 124 -17.55 27.97 6.13
CA ALA A 124 -16.68 28.87 6.88
C ALA A 124 -17.47 30.02 7.53
N GLU A 125 -18.42 30.60 6.79
CA GLU A 125 -19.27 31.69 7.25
C GLU A 125 -20.23 31.25 8.36
N ARG A 126 -20.76 30.02 8.27
CA ARG A 126 -21.72 29.46 9.25
C ARG A 126 -21.05 28.99 10.53
N TYR A 127 -19.97 28.21 10.42
CA TYR A 127 -19.38 27.46 11.54
C TYR A 127 -17.99 27.95 11.95
N GLY A 128 -17.40 28.87 11.16
CA GLY A 128 -16.00 29.25 11.30
C GLY A 128 -15.05 28.20 10.72
N LYS A 129 -13.81 28.61 10.47
CA LYS A 129 -12.78 27.74 9.89
C LYS A 129 -12.14 26.79 10.91
N LEU A 130 -11.98 27.23 12.15
CA LEU A 130 -11.29 26.47 13.21
C LEU A 130 -11.94 25.09 13.40
N LEU A 131 -13.26 25.03 13.54
CA LEU A 131 -13.98 23.78 13.74
C LEU A 131 -13.70 22.74 12.64
N GLN A 132 -13.56 23.21 11.40
CA GLN A 132 -13.33 22.37 10.21
C GLN A 132 -11.93 21.72 10.18
N SER A 133 -11.01 22.16 11.03
CA SER A 133 -9.66 21.58 11.13
C SER A 133 -9.57 20.35 12.04
N MET A 134 -10.68 19.98 12.72
CA MET A 134 -10.73 18.69 13.41
C MET A 134 -10.78 17.56 12.39
N SER A 135 -9.95 16.54 12.60
CA SER A 135 -9.89 15.35 11.76
C SER A 135 -10.45 14.12 12.47
N GLY A 136 -10.93 13.15 11.71
CA GLY A 136 -11.33 11.84 12.26
C GLY A 136 -11.20 10.70 11.26
N ILE A 137 -11.79 9.58 11.64
CA ILE A 137 -12.00 8.43 10.76
C ILE A 137 -13.50 8.23 10.53
N HIS A 138 -13.86 7.95 9.29
CA HIS A 138 -15.16 7.38 8.96
C HIS A 138 -15.03 5.89 8.69
N TYR A 139 -15.91 5.10 9.30
CA TYR A 139 -16.02 3.66 9.15
C TYR A 139 -17.28 3.35 8.35
N ASN A 140 -17.10 2.94 7.09
CA ASN A 140 -18.17 2.57 6.19
C ASN A 140 -18.43 1.06 6.28
N PHE A 141 -19.71 0.67 6.42
CA PHE A 141 -20.13 -0.70 6.68
C PHE A 141 -21.39 -1.07 5.90
N GLU A 142 -21.29 -2.11 5.07
CA GLU A 142 -22.41 -2.76 4.39
C GLU A 142 -22.52 -4.22 4.84
N LEU A 143 -23.72 -4.67 5.19
CA LEU A 143 -23.99 -6.07 5.45
C LEU A 143 -23.85 -6.90 4.17
N GLY A 144 -23.26 -8.09 4.29
CA GLY A 144 -23.10 -9.03 3.19
C GLY A 144 -24.42 -9.35 2.50
N LYS A 145 -24.37 -9.53 1.18
CA LYS A 145 -25.57 -9.81 0.37
C LYS A 145 -26.26 -11.11 0.80
N ASP A 146 -25.49 -12.16 1.10
CA ASP A 146 -26.06 -13.45 1.51
C ASP A 146 -26.64 -13.38 2.92
N LEU A 147 -25.96 -12.68 3.84
CA LEU A 147 -26.48 -12.42 5.18
C LEU A 147 -27.79 -11.62 5.13
N THR A 148 -27.84 -10.54 4.33
CA THR A 148 -29.03 -9.70 4.15
C THR A 148 -30.19 -10.51 3.57
N GLN A 149 -29.91 -11.35 2.56
CA GLN A 149 -30.91 -12.22 1.95
C GLN A 149 -31.47 -13.25 2.94
N GLN A 150 -30.62 -13.90 3.73
CA GLN A 150 -31.07 -14.84 4.76
C GLN A 150 -31.91 -14.17 5.84
N LEU A 151 -31.55 -12.94 6.24
CA LEU A 151 -32.36 -12.17 7.20
C LEU A 151 -33.72 -11.79 6.62
N PHE A 152 -33.78 -11.43 5.34
CA PHE A 152 -35.03 -11.14 4.64
C PHE A 152 -35.96 -12.37 4.64
N GLU A 153 -35.44 -13.55 4.32
CA GLU A 153 -36.19 -14.82 4.25
C GLU A 153 -36.82 -15.25 5.59
N VAL A 154 -36.25 -14.85 6.72
CA VAL A 154 -36.78 -15.14 8.07
C VAL A 154 -37.53 -13.95 8.70
N SER A 155 -37.68 -12.87 7.93
CA SER A 155 -38.42 -11.67 8.32
C SER A 155 -39.90 -11.76 7.89
N ASP A 156 -40.71 -10.81 8.35
CA ASP A 156 -42.11 -10.69 7.97
C ASP A 156 -42.32 -9.68 6.82
N TYR A 157 -41.25 -9.29 6.13
CA TYR A 157 -41.31 -8.34 5.00
C TYR A 157 -41.45 -9.09 3.66
N ASP A 158 -42.29 -8.56 2.77
CA ASP A 158 -42.48 -9.11 1.41
C ASP A 158 -41.60 -8.42 0.34
N ASP A 159 -41.00 -7.28 0.67
CA ASP A 159 -40.18 -6.47 -0.24
C ASP A 159 -38.78 -6.25 0.34
N LEU A 160 -37.76 -6.59 -0.45
CA LEU A 160 -36.36 -6.55 -0.03
C LEU A 160 -35.88 -5.13 0.25
N ILE A 161 -36.37 -4.13 -0.51
CA ILE A 161 -35.95 -2.73 -0.34
C ILE A 161 -36.49 -2.18 0.98
N THR A 162 -37.77 -2.42 1.25
CA THR A 162 -38.44 -2.08 2.51
C THR A 162 -37.75 -2.75 3.69
N PHE A 163 -37.42 -4.04 3.56
CA PHE A 163 -36.66 -4.78 4.55
C PHE A 163 -35.28 -4.18 4.81
N LYS A 164 -34.48 -3.94 3.76
CA LYS A 164 -33.14 -3.32 3.87
C LYS A 164 -33.22 -1.96 4.56
N ASN A 165 -34.21 -1.15 4.20
CA ASN A 165 -34.43 0.15 4.81
C ASN A 165 -34.73 0.04 6.31
N ALA A 166 -35.62 -0.87 6.71
CA ALA A 166 -35.91 -1.13 8.11
C ALA A 166 -34.67 -1.66 8.87
N LEU A 167 -33.91 -2.56 8.25
CA LEU A 167 -32.70 -3.15 8.83
C LEU A 167 -31.61 -2.09 9.09
N TYR A 168 -31.32 -1.25 8.11
CA TYR A 168 -30.31 -0.19 8.26
C TYR A 168 -30.79 0.97 9.14
N LEU A 169 -32.09 1.28 9.14
CA LEU A 169 -32.63 2.26 10.07
C LEU A 169 -32.52 1.76 11.51
N LYS A 170 -32.83 0.48 11.78
CA LYS A 170 -32.62 -0.15 13.08
C LYS A 170 -31.15 -0.09 13.51
N LEU A 171 -30.22 -0.39 12.61
CA LEU A 171 -28.78 -0.26 12.88
C LEU A 171 -28.40 1.17 13.26
N ALA A 172 -28.82 2.17 12.48
CA ALA A 172 -28.50 3.57 12.74
C ALA A 172 -29.10 4.05 14.08
N GLN A 173 -30.35 3.68 14.34
CA GLN A 173 -31.07 3.92 15.60
C GLN A 173 -30.32 3.33 16.81
N ASN A 174 -30.04 2.03 16.80
CA ASN A 174 -29.32 1.39 17.92
C ASN A 174 -27.88 1.87 18.01
N PHE A 175 -27.24 2.23 16.90
CA PHE A 175 -25.92 2.86 16.91
C PHE A 175 -25.97 4.19 17.67
N LEU A 176 -26.90 5.08 17.35
CA LEU A 176 -27.05 6.35 18.07
C LEU A 176 -27.38 6.14 19.56
N ARG A 177 -28.15 5.09 19.89
CA ARG A 177 -28.46 4.69 21.27
C ARG A 177 -27.24 4.25 22.08
N TYR A 178 -26.31 3.52 21.45
CA TYR A 178 -25.15 2.90 22.12
C TYR A 178 -23.78 3.48 21.74
N ARG A 179 -23.71 4.50 20.86
CA ARG A 179 -22.45 5.10 20.38
C ARG A 179 -21.54 5.57 21.50
N TRP A 180 -22.13 5.92 22.66
CA TRP A 180 -21.42 6.33 23.85
C TRP A 180 -20.41 5.28 24.33
N LEU A 181 -20.62 3.99 24.05
CA LEU A 181 -19.66 2.94 24.38
C LEU A 181 -18.40 3.05 23.52
N LEU A 182 -18.56 3.28 22.21
CA LEU A 182 -17.42 3.49 21.32
C LEU A 182 -16.70 4.81 21.64
N THR A 183 -17.45 5.88 21.95
CA THR A 183 -16.88 7.15 22.46
C THR A 183 -16.12 6.92 23.77
N TYR A 184 -16.63 6.05 24.65
CA TYR A 184 -15.97 5.73 25.92
C TYR A 184 -14.62 5.04 25.71
N LEU A 185 -14.60 4.01 24.87
CA LEU A 185 -13.44 3.15 24.63
C LEU A 185 -12.37 3.86 23.77
N TYR A 186 -12.82 4.54 22.71
CA TYR A 186 -11.97 5.00 21.61
C TYR A 186 -11.97 6.53 21.41
N GLY A 187 -12.73 7.29 22.20
CA GLY A 187 -12.60 8.74 22.21
C GLY A 187 -11.20 9.17 22.63
N VAL A 188 -10.57 10.06 21.86
CA VAL A 188 -9.16 10.47 22.07
C VAL A 188 -8.86 11.88 21.52
N SER A 189 -9.87 12.74 21.47
CA SER A 189 -9.72 14.19 21.25
C SER A 189 -9.71 14.94 22.58
N SER A 190 -8.74 14.63 23.45
CA SER A 190 -8.83 14.94 24.88
C SER A 190 -8.55 16.38 25.28
N LEU A 191 -7.80 17.14 24.48
CA LEU A 191 -7.46 18.53 24.74
C LEU A 191 -7.51 19.35 23.46
N ALA A 192 -7.99 20.59 23.59
CA ALA A 192 -7.90 21.60 22.56
C ALA A 192 -6.77 22.57 22.92
N GLU A 193 -5.90 22.87 21.96
CA GLU A 193 -4.86 23.87 22.17
C GLU A 193 -5.46 25.27 22.36
N LYS A 194 -4.71 26.13 23.04
CA LYS A 194 -5.18 27.46 23.44
C LYS A 194 -5.68 28.27 22.24
N GLY A 195 -6.90 28.81 22.35
CA GLY A 195 -7.53 29.64 21.32
C GLY A 195 -8.33 28.87 20.28
N PHE A 196 -8.35 27.53 20.33
CA PHE A 196 -9.19 26.72 19.45
C PHE A 196 -10.68 26.81 19.82
N LEU A 197 -11.00 26.64 21.10
CA LEU A 197 -12.35 26.82 21.64
C LEU A 197 -12.48 28.21 22.30
N THR A 198 -13.70 28.74 22.29
CA THR A 198 -14.04 29.99 22.99
C THR A 198 -13.97 29.86 24.51
N GLU A 199 -14.31 28.69 25.02
CA GLU A 199 -14.24 28.33 26.44
C GLU A 199 -13.08 27.36 26.66
N GLU A 200 -12.27 27.61 27.69
CA GLU A 200 -11.24 26.65 28.10
C GLU A 200 -11.91 25.48 28.81
N ILE A 201 -11.88 24.31 28.18
CA ILE A 201 -12.28 23.04 28.78
C ILE A 201 -11.02 22.26 29.17
N GLY A 202 -11.07 21.60 30.33
CA GLY A 202 -9.97 20.76 30.79
C GLY A 202 -9.81 19.49 29.93
N CYS A 203 -8.91 18.60 30.36
CA CYS A 203 -8.74 17.30 29.71
C CYS A 203 -10.02 16.46 29.85
N VAL A 204 -10.64 16.15 28.71
CA VAL A 204 -11.85 15.35 28.61
C VAL A 204 -11.60 14.10 27.76
N ARG A 205 -12.59 13.22 27.63
CA ARG A 205 -12.46 12.01 26.85
C ARG A 205 -12.42 12.28 25.34
N SER A 206 -13.36 13.06 24.83
CA SER A 206 -13.47 13.34 23.39
C SER A 206 -14.23 14.65 23.14
N ILE A 207 -13.50 15.71 22.81
CA ILE A 207 -14.06 17.00 22.41
C ILE A 207 -14.85 16.85 21.11
N ARG A 208 -14.31 16.11 20.13
CA ARG A 208 -14.91 15.94 18.80
C ARG A 208 -16.28 15.26 18.85
N ASN A 209 -16.52 14.37 19.82
CA ASN A 209 -17.81 13.69 20.03
C ASN A 209 -18.72 14.40 21.06
N SER A 210 -18.35 15.60 21.50
CA SER A 210 -19.16 16.44 22.41
C SER A 210 -19.93 17.53 21.65
N ASN A 211 -20.64 18.38 22.38
CA ASN A 211 -21.28 19.59 21.87
C ASN A 211 -20.29 20.67 21.36
N TYR A 212 -19.00 20.56 21.67
CA TYR A 212 -17.94 21.41 21.10
C TYR A 212 -17.38 20.86 19.77
N GLY A 213 -17.78 19.64 19.40
CA GLY A 213 -17.40 19.01 18.15
C GLY A 213 -18.23 19.52 16.97
N TYR A 214 -18.34 18.69 15.94
CA TYR A 214 -19.28 18.95 14.86
C TYR A 214 -20.71 18.68 15.35
N VAL A 215 -21.56 19.71 15.38
CA VAL A 215 -22.98 19.62 15.73
C VAL A 215 -23.80 20.51 14.81
N ASN A 216 -25.04 20.13 14.53
CA ASN A 216 -25.96 21.00 13.79
C ASN A 216 -26.41 22.17 14.66
N ALA A 217 -26.95 23.21 14.03
CA ALA A 217 -27.63 24.28 14.74
C ALA A 217 -28.80 23.72 15.58
N PRO A 218 -29.12 24.33 16.74
CA PRO A 218 -30.13 23.79 17.67
C PRO A 218 -31.53 23.62 17.11
N ASP A 219 -31.86 24.31 16.02
CA ASP A 219 -33.15 24.27 15.33
C ASP A 219 -33.23 23.23 14.20
N VAL A 220 -32.13 22.52 13.92
CA VAL A 220 -32.09 21.39 12.98
C VAL A 220 -32.42 20.10 13.71
N HIS A 221 -33.62 19.57 13.45
CA HIS A 221 -34.08 18.32 14.03
C HIS A 221 -34.48 17.34 12.92
N ILE A 222 -33.76 16.22 12.84
CA ILE A 222 -34.01 15.15 11.88
C ILE A 222 -34.40 13.89 12.66
N SER A 223 -35.63 13.41 12.46
CA SER A 223 -36.13 12.21 13.14
C SER A 223 -35.59 10.94 12.48
N PHE A 224 -35.21 9.95 13.31
CA PHE A 224 -34.86 8.61 12.85
C PHE A 224 -36.03 7.62 13.05
N SER A 225 -37.22 8.10 13.44
CA SER A 225 -38.38 7.24 13.75
C SER A 225 -38.86 6.39 12.56
N SER A 226 -38.75 6.93 11.34
CA SER A 226 -39.00 6.22 10.09
C SER A 226 -38.14 6.81 8.98
N LEU A 227 -37.87 6.04 7.93
CA LEU A 227 -37.10 6.53 6.78
C LEU A 227 -37.83 7.67 6.05
N GLU A 228 -39.15 7.59 5.94
CA GLU A 228 -39.96 8.66 5.33
C GLU A 228 -39.77 9.98 6.09
N GLN A 229 -39.88 9.94 7.42
CA GLN A 229 -39.72 11.14 8.26
C GLN A 229 -38.29 11.68 8.18
N TYR A 230 -37.27 10.81 8.27
CA TYR A 230 -35.86 11.19 8.13
C TYR A 230 -35.61 11.99 6.84
N VAL A 231 -36.12 11.47 5.72
CA VAL A 231 -35.97 12.12 4.43
C VAL A 231 -36.73 13.45 4.40
N THR A 232 -38.00 13.46 4.82
CA THR A 232 -38.83 14.66 4.81
C THR A 232 -38.23 15.78 5.67
N ASP A 233 -37.69 15.46 6.84
CA ASP A 233 -37.05 16.44 7.72
C ASP A 233 -35.80 17.04 7.06
N ILE A 234 -34.97 16.23 6.40
CA ILE A 234 -33.79 16.73 5.66
C ILE A 234 -34.21 17.64 4.52
N GLU A 235 -35.19 17.23 3.71
CA GLU A 235 -35.72 18.04 2.61
C GLU A 235 -36.28 19.37 3.11
N GLN A 236 -36.99 19.37 4.25
CA GLN A 236 -37.50 20.58 4.88
C GLN A 236 -36.40 21.48 5.44
N ALA A 237 -35.37 20.92 6.07
CA ALA A 237 -34.23 21.67 6.58
C ALA A 237 -33.45 22.34 5.44
N VAL A 238 -33.31 21.69 4.29
CA VAL A 238 -32.70 22.29 3.09
C VAL A 238 -33.62 23.35 2.49
N ALA A 239 -34.91 23.07 2.32
CA ALA A 239 -35.87 24.00 1.71
C ALA A 239 -36.07 25.29 2.54
N SER A 240 -35.97 25.19 3.87
CA SER A 240 -36.05 26.34 4.79
C SER A 240 -34.73 27.10 4.93
N GLY A 241 -33.63 26.59 4.37
CA GLY A 241 -32.29 27.19 4.43
C GLY A 241 -31.53 26.91 5.73
N GLN A 242 -32.10 26.14 6.66
CA GLN A 242 -31.40 25.67 7.86
C GLN A 242 -30.14 24.87 7.48
N LEU A 243 -30.24 24.05 6.45
CA LEU A 243 -29.10 23.41 5.78
C LEU A 243 -28.96 23.98 4.36
N SER A 244 -27.73 24.20 3.90
CA SER A 244 -27.44 24.58 2.51
C SER A 244 -27.57 23.40 1.54
N ALA A 245 -27.34 22.18 2.03
CA ALA A 245 -27.47 20.93 1.28
C ALA A 245 -27.65 19.75 2.23
N GLU A 246 -28.16 18.62 1.73
CA GLU A 246 -28.30 17.39 2.53
C GLU A 246 -26.95 16.94 3.14
N LYS A 247 -25.85 17.13 2.41
CA LYS A 247 -24.48 16.79 2.85
C LYS A 247 -23.99 17.63 4.04
N GLU A 248 -24.62 18.76 4.35
CA GLU A 248 -24.30 19.57 5.53
C GLU A 248 -24.80 18.91 6.82
N PHE A 249 -25.88 18.11 6.76
CA PHE A 249 -26.44 17.47 7.95
C PHE A 249 -25.40 16.60 8.66
N TYR A 250 -24.97 17.03 9.84
CA TYR A 250 -24.02 16.29 10.65
C TYR A 250 -24.73 15.28 11.55
N SER A 251 -24.30 14.03 11.50
CA SER A 251 -24.75 12.97 12.39
C SER A 251 -23.60 11.98 12.60
N ALA A 252 -23.56 11.34 13.77
CA ALA A 252 -22.56 10.32 14.08
C ALA A 252 -22.70 9.05 13.20
N VAL A 253 -23.88 8.86 12.60
CA VAL A 253 -24.13 7.85 11.56
C VAL A 253 -24.87 8.49 10.39
N ARG A 254 -24.45 8.18 9.17
CA ARG A 254 -25.12 8.61 7.93
C ARG A 254 -25.59 7.41 7.11
N LEU A 255 -26.77 7.55 6.52
CA LEU A 255 -27.30 6.63 5.53
C LEU A 255 -26.64 6.93 4.18
N ARG A 256 -26.15 5.91 3.47
CA ARG A 256 -25.38 6.08 2.23
C ARG A 256 -25.82 5.10 1.14
N GLY A 257 -25.37 5.38 -0.09
CA GLY A 257 -25.65 4.56 -1.28
C GLY A 257 -26.63 5.14 -2.28
N ALA A 258 -27.14 6.35 -2.02
CA ALA A 258 -28.04 7.08 -2.91
C ALA A 258 -27.55 8.51 -3.14
N LYS A 259 -28.01 9.14 -4.25
CA LYS A 259 -27.61 10.51 -4.60
C LYS A 259 -28.29 11.57 -3.73
N THR A 260 -29.54 11.31 -3.35
CA THR A 260 -30.34 12.15 -2.46
C THR A 260 -30.99 11.25 -1.40
N SER A 261 -31.41 11.83 -0.29
CA SER A 261 -32.02 11.08 0.80
C SER A 261 -33.32 10.42 0.36
N ARG A 262 -34.12 11.07 -0.49
CA ARG A 262 -35.39 10.51 -0.98
C ARG A 262 -35.23 9.29 -1.88
N ASP A 263 -34.10 9.16 -2.56
CA ASP A 263 -33.80 7.98 -3.36
C ASP A 263 -33.76 6.69 -2.51
N PHE A 264 -33.48 6.77 -1.19
CA PHE A 264 -33.48 5.59 -0.31
C PHE A 264 -34.83 4.87 -0.28
N LEU A 265 -35.94 5.60 -0.42
CA LEU A 265 -37.29 5.01 -0.37
C LEU A 265 -37.56 4.05 -1.54
N THR A 266 -36.88 4.26 -2.67
CA THR A 266 -37.09 3.46 -3.89
C THR A 266 -35.90 2.59 -4.27
N LYS A 267 -34.68 2.96 -3.88
CA LYS A 267 -33.43 2.23 -4.20
C LYS A 267 -32.87 1.45 -3.01
N GLY A 268 -33.32 1.78 -1.80
CA GLY A 268 -32.82 1.22 -0.55
C GLY A 268 -31.53 1.90 -0.07
N ILE A 269 -31.30 1.83 1.24
CA ILE A 269 -30.00 2.14 1.84
C ILE A 269 -28.99 1.05 1.43
N THR A 270 -27.81 1.46 0.99
CA THR A 270 -26.74 0.52 0.63
C THR A 270 -25.89 0.19 1.83
N TYR A 271 -25.39 1.21 2.54
CA TYR A 271 -24.46 1.05 3.66
C TYR A 271 -24.62 2.18 4.68
N LEU A 272 -23.98 2.03 5.85
CA LEU A 272 -23.89 3.06 6.88
C LEU A 272 -22.45 3.58 6.99
N GLU A 273 -22.33 4.88 7.24
CA GLU A 273 -21.06 5.55 7.53
C GLU A 273 -21.07 5.98 9.01
N PHE A 274 -20.22 5.39 9.84
CA PHE A 274 -20.03 5.77 11.24
C PHE A 274 -18.88 6.78 11.36
N ARG A 275 -19.12 7.90 12.04
CA ARG A 275 -18.21 9.07 12.05
C ARG A 275 -17.65 9.42 13.43
N ASN A 276 -17.94 8.60 14.43
CA ASN A 276 -17.60 8.84 15.83
C ASN A 276 -16.14 8.53 16.19
N PHE A 277 -15.32 8.06 15.24
CA PHE A 277 -13.94 7.66 15.50
C PHE A 277 -12.99 8.86 15.44
N ASP A 278 -12.33 9.09 16.57
CA ASP A 278 -11.19 10.00 16.67
C ASP A 278 -9.93 9.29 16.14
N LEU A 279 -8.90 10.05 15.74
CA LEU A 279 -7.62 9.52 15.31
C LEU A 279 -6.87 8.94 16.53
N ASN A 280 -6.58 7.64 16.49
CA ASN A 280 -5.78 6.97 17.53
C ASN A 280 -4.28 7.30 17.35
N PRO A 281 -3.66 8.11 18.22
CA PRO A 281 -2.29 8.55 18.01
C PRO A 281 -1.23 7.50 18.36
N PHE A 282 -1.63 6.32 18.83
CA PHE A 282 -0.73 5.19 19.10
C PHE A 282 -0.59 4.24 17.90
N GLU A 283 -1.36 4.46 16.84
CA GLU A 283 -1.37 3.63 15.63
C GLU A 283 -0.93 4.47 14.43
N THR A 284 -0.01 3.96 13.61
CA THR A 284 0.44 4.63 12.37
C THR A 284 -0.71 4.93 11.41
N LEU A 285 -1.74 4.07 11.42
CA LEU A 285 -2.95 4.19 10.59
C LEU A 285 -4.10 4.91 11.30
N ALA A 286 -3.86 5.44 12.50
CA ALA A 286 -4.84 6.07 13.38
C ALA A 286 -6.03 5.17 13.79
N ILE A 287 -5.98 3.86 13.51
CA ILE A 287 -6.94 2.86 13.96
C ILE A 287 -6.30 1.46 14.01
N SER A 288 -6.61 0.70 15.06
CA SER A 288 -6.08 -0.68 15.22
C SER A 288 -7.01 -1.71 14.57
N GLN A 289 -6.49 -2.91 14.30
CA GLN A 289 -7.30 -4.01 13.76
C GLN A 289 -8.41 -4.42 14.75
N GLU A 290 -8.09 -4.46 16.04
CA GLU A 290 -9.00 -4.80 17.12
C GLU A 290 -10.15 -3.79 17.22
N THR A 291 -9.89 -2.49 17.03
CA THR A 291 -10.95 -1.46 16.98
C THR A 291 -11.91 -1.72 15.81
N LEU A 292 -11.40 -2.06 14.62
CA LEU A 292 -12.22 -2.35 13.44
C LEU A 292 -13.11 -3.58 13.65
N ASP A 293 -12.54 -4.67 14.19
CA ASP A 293 -13.25 -5.93 14.41
C ASP A 293 -14.23 -5.85 15.59
N THR A 294 -13.88 -5.13 16.65
CA THR A 294 -14.79 -4.85 17.76
C THR A 294 -15.97 -3.99 17.30
N THR A 295 -15.71 -2.99 16.44
CA THR A 295 -16.78 -2.18 15.84
C THR A 295 -17.69 -3.01 14.95
N HIS A 296 -17.14 -3.93 14.16
CA HIS A 296 -17.94 -4.84 13.35
C HIS A 296 -18.85 -5.73 14.22
N LEU A 297 -18.29 -6.36 15.26
CA LEU A 297 -19.06 -7.18 16.19
C LEU A 297 -20.11 -6.35 16.96
N PHE A 298 -19.76 -5.12 17.34
CA PHE A 298 -20.69 -4.16 17.93
C PHE A 298 -21.85 -3.85 16.96
N ALA A 299 -21.57 -3.55 15.69
CA ALA A 299 -22.60 -3.29 14.68
C ALA A 299 -23.55 -4.48 14.49
N LEU A 300 -23.03 -5.70 14.47
CA LEU A 300 -23.85 -6.91 14.44
C LEU A 300 -24.70 -7.05 15.71
N ALA A 301 -24.15 -6.74 16.88
CA ALA A 301 -24.88 -6.77 18.15
C ALA A 301 -26.05 -5.78 18.19
N LEU A 302 -25.96 -4.64 17.49
CA LEU A 302 -27.08 -3.69 17.36
C LEU A 302 -28.32 -4.30 16.65
N LEU A 303 -28.13 -5.29 15.77
CA LEU A 303 -29.21 -6.05 15.13
C LEU A 303 -29.82 -7.12 16.05
N TRP A 304 -29.05 -7.56 17.05
CA TRP A 304 -29.50 -8.53 18.03
C TRP A 304 -30.41 -7.91 19.08
N LEU A 305 -30.22 -6.62 19.36
CA LEU A 305 -31.05 -5.86 20.30
C LEU A 305 -32.49 -5.67 19.78
N ASP A 306 -33.40 -5.45 20.72
CA ASP A 306 -34.80 -5.13 20.45
C ASP A 306 -34.96 -3.75 19.79
N ASP A 307 -36.11 -3.52 19.17
CA ASP A 307 -36.46 -2.23 18.58
C ASP A 307 -36.78 -1.19 19.67
N MET A 308 -36.58 0.09 19.37
CA MET A 308 -36.96 1.19 20.27
C MET A 308 -38.46 1.50 20.14
N GLU A 309 -39.11 1.81 21.27
CA GLU A 309 -40.52 2.21 21.28
C GLU A 309 -40.68 3.72 21.08
N GLN A 310 -39.82 4.53 21.71
CA GLN A 310 -39.87 5.99 21.65
C GLN A 310 -38.59 6.55 21.02
N VAL A 311 -38.35 6.20 19.75
CA VAL A 311 -37.10 6.45 19.02
C VAL A 311 -36.51 7.84 19.30
N ASP A 312 -37.22 8.93 18.97
CA ASP A 312 -36.63 10.27 19.08
C ASP A 312 -36.28 10.68 20.53
N LYS A 313 -37.09 10.24 21.51
CA LYS A 313 -36.84 10.52 22.93
C LYS A 313 -35.66 9.70 23.46
N GLU A 314 -35.61 8.41 23.13
CA GLU A 314 -34.51 7.52 23.52
C GLU A 314 -33.20 7.98 22.89
N LEU A 315 -33.23 8.40 21.62
CA LEU A 315 -32.06 8.95 20.92
C LEU A 315 -31.59 10.29 21.51
N ALA A 316 -32.51 11.18 21.90
CA ALA A 316 -32.15 12.41 22.60
C ALA A 316 -31.47 12.12 23.95
N GLN A 317 -32.01 11.18 24.74
CA GLN A 317 -31.40 10.76 26.00
C GLN A 317 -30.01 10.13 25.80
N ALA A 318 -29.86 9.30 24.76
CA ALA A 318 -28.57 8.71 24.40
C ALA A 318 -27.56 9.76 23.91
N ALA A 319 -28.01 10.79 23.19
CA ALA A 319 -27.17 11.91 22.77
C ALA A 319 -26.64 12.70 23.99
N ASP A 320 -27.52 13.01 24.95
CA ASP A 320 -27.14 13.65 26.21
C ASP A 320 -26.17 12.81 27.03
N LEU A 321 -26.41 11.49 27.10
CA LEU A 321 -25.51 10.55 27.77
C LEU A 321 -24.14 10.50 27.10
N ASN A 322 -24.10 10.40 25.77
CA ASN A 322 -22.85 10.46 25.00
C ASN A 322 -22.10 11.76 25.28
N ASN A 323 -22.78 12.91 25.27
CA ASN A 323 -22.14 14.20 25.52
C ASN A 323 -21.50 14.26 26.92
N ARG A 324 -22.19 13.75 27.95
CA ARG A 324 -21.63 13.67 29.32
C ARG A 324 -20.43 12.73 29.41
N ILE A 325 -20.46 11.61 28.70
CA ILE A 325 -19.32 10.68 28.63
C ILE A 325 -18.15 11.29 27.86
N ALA A 326 -18.41 11.97 26.75
CA ALA A 326 -17.42 12.65 25.92
C ALA A 326 -16.70 13.77 26.70
N LEU A 327 -17.44 14.53 27.51
CA LEU A 327 -16.92 15.61 28.37
C LEU A 327 -16.41 15.13 29.74
N SER A 328 -16.52 13.84 30.06
CA SER A 328 -15.98 13.31 31.31
C SER A 328 -14.45 13.29 31.27
N HIS A 329 -13.81 13.45 32.44
CA HIS A 329 -12.36 13.28 32.54
C HIS A 329 -11.96 11.85 32.10
N PRO A 330 -10.86 11.64 31.36
CA PRO A 330 -10.50 10.33 30.80
C PRO A 330 -10.49 9.16 31.78
N HIS A 331 -10.06 9.39 33.02
CA HIS A 331 -10.01 8.36 34.08
C HIS A 331 -11.34 8.14 34.82
N THR A 332 -12.41 8.84 34.44
CA THR A 332 -13.73 8.65 35.02
C THR A 332 -14.36 7.37 34.47
N PRO A 333 -14.85 6.44 35.31
CA PRO A 333 -15.66 5.32 34.86
C PRO A 333 -16.95 5.77 34.18
N LEU A 334 -17.62 4.85 33.48
CA LEU A 334 -18.95 5.10 32.95
C LEU A 334 -19.93 5.51 34.08
N PRO A 335 -20.85 6.46 33.81
CA PRO A 335 -21.90 6.79 34.76
C PRO A 335 -22.88 5.62 34.91
N ALA A 336 -23.58 5.53 36.03
CA ALA A 336 -24.39 4.35 36.39
C ALA A 336 -25.53 4.05 35.39
N GLU A 337 -26.06 5.08 34.74
CA GLU A 337 -27.08 4.96 33.69
C GLU A 337 -26.55 4.45 32.35
N ALA A 338 -25.23 4.41 32.14
CA ALA A 338 -24.59 3.87 30.94
C ALA A 338 -24.38 2.35 31.08
N ASP A 339 -25.47 1.59 31.01
CA ASP A 339 -25.42 0.13 31.12
C ASP A 339 -24.92 -0.50 29.81
N ALA A 340 -23.69 -1.02 29.83
CA ALA A 340 -23.08 -1.73 28.70
C ALA A 340 -23.50 -3.21 28.62
N ASN A 341 -24.15 -3.77 29.66
CA ASN A 341 -24.46 -5.19 29.70
C ASN A 341 -25.36 -5.68 28.55
N PRO A 342 -26.39 -4.94 28.10
CA PRO A 342 -27.23 -5.39 26.99
C PRO A 342 -26.43 -5.61 25.71
N ILE A 343 -25.58 -4.66 25.34
CA ILE A 343 -24.78 -4.76 24.11
C ILE A 343 -23.66 -5.80 24.24
N LEU A 344 -22.99 -5.89 25.40
CA LEU A 344 -21.97 -6.93 25.63
C LEU A 344 -22.57 -8.33 25.62
N THR A 345 -23.75 -8.50 26.20
CA THR A 345 -24.49 -9.78 26.16
C THR A 345 -24.88 -10.14 24.74
N ALA A 346 -25.31 -9.16 23.93
CA ALA A 346 -25.61 -9.36 22.52
C ALA A 346 -24.35 -9.79 21.74
N MET A 347 -23.21 -9.13 21.96
CA MET A 347 -21.93 -9.51 21.33
C MET A 347 -21.54 -10.95 21.70
N LYS A 348 -21.60 -11.31 23.00
CA LYS A 348 -21.34 -12.68 23.47
C LYS A 348 -22.31 -13.69 22.87
N SER A 349 -23.58 -13.33 22.75
CA SER A 349 -24.60 -14.20 22.15
C SER A 349 -24.35 -14.45 20.66
N ILE A 350 -23.87 -13.45 19.91
CA ILE A 350 -23.47 -13.62 18.51
C ILE A 350 -22.30 -14.60 18.42
N VAL A 351 -21.25 -14.39 19.19
CA VAL A 351 -20.07 -15.27 19.22
C VAL A 351 -20.48 -16.70 19.54
N GLN A 352 -21.32 -16.90 20.55
CA GLN A 352 -21.79 -18.23 20.95
C GLN A 352 -22.72 -18.87 19.91
N HIS A 353 -23.69 -18.12 19.38
CA HIS A 353 -24.71 -18.65 18.47
C HIS A 353 -24.13 -19.06 17.12
N PHE A 354 -23.21 -18.27 16.57
CA PHE A 354 -22.56 -18.53 15.27
C PHE A 354 -21.22 -19.25 15.39
N GLY A 355 -20.79 -19.61 16.61
CA GLY A 355 -19.54 -20.34 16.84
C GLY A 355 -18.29 -19.61 16.32
N LEU A 356 -18.23 -18.29 16.54
CA LEU A 356 -17.09 -17.48 16.08
C LEU A 356 -15.81 -17.81 16.86
N ASP A 357 -14.68 -17.69 16.18
CA ASP A 357 -13.34 -17.97 16.71
C ASP A 357 -13.06 -17.24 18.03
N ASP A 358 -12.23 -17.84 18.89
CA ASP A 358 -11.85 -17.32 20.22
C ASP A 358 -11.31 -15.88 20.18
N TYR A 359 -10.79 -15.43 19.04
CA TYR A 359 -10.41 -14.05 18.78
C TYR A 359 -11.52 -13.06 19.16
N TYR A 360 -12.77 -13.31 18.75
CA TYR A 360 -13.90 -12.42 19.06
C TYR A 360 -14.26 -12.42 20.54
N SER A 361 -14.15 -13.57 21.21
CA SER A 361 -14.30 -13.64 22.68
C SER A 361 -13.23 -12.81 23.40
N GLN A 362 -12.00 -12.80 22.89
CA GLN A 362 -10.91 -11.99 23.43
C GLN A 362 -11.16 -10.49 23.22
N LEU A 363 -11.69 -10.07 22.07
CA LEU A 363 -12.10 -8.67 21.84
C LEU A 363 -13.12 -8.21 22.87
N ILE A 364 -14.15 -9.02 23.15
CA ILE A 364 -15.15 -8.70 24.18
C ILE A 364 -14.48 -8.58 25.56
N ALA A 365 -13.59 -9.51 25.92
CA ALA A 365 -12.88 -9.48 27.19
C ALA A 365 -12.02 -8.21 27.34
N GLN A 366 -11.37 -7.75 26.26
CA GLN A 366 -10.63 -6.49 26.25
C GLN A 366 -11.54 -5.29 26.52
N VAL A 367 -12.74 -5.25 25.92
CA VAL A 367 -13.75 -4.23 26.19
C VAL A 367 -14.16 -4.26 27.67
N GLU A 368 -14.47 -5.43 28.21
CA GLU A 368 -14.86 -5.58 29.62
C GLU A 368 -13.77 -5.11 30.60
N VAL A 369 -12.50 -5.42 30.29
CA VAL A 369 -11.36 -4.96 31.07
C VAL A 369 -11.20 -3.44 31.00
N ALA A 370 -11.38 -2.83 29.83
CA ALA A 370 -11.32 -1.37 29.68
C ALA A 370 -12.48 -0.63 30.37
N LEU A 371 -13.64 -1.27 30.51
CA LEU A 371 -14.77 -0.74 31.29
C LEU A 371 -14.51 -0.78 32.80
N GLN A 372 -13.71 -1.74 33.27
CA GLN A 372 -13.31 -1.84 34.68
C GLN A 372 -12.17 -0.89 35.05
N ASP A 373 -11.26 -0.64 34.11
CA ASP A 373 -10.13 0.26 34.28
C ASP A 373 -10.07 1.33 33.17
N PRO A 374 -10.61 2.55 33.41
CA PRO A 374 -10.67 3.61 32.42
C PRO A 374 -9.30 4.03 31.86
N ARG A 375 -8.19 3.75 32.56
CA ARG A 375 -6.83 4.04 32.09
C ARG A 375 -6.46 3.25 30.84
N LEU A 376 -7.14 2.13 30.58
CA LEU A 376 -6.90 1.28 29.41
C LEU A 376 -7.62 1.79 28.15
N THR A 377 -8.58 2.70 28.28
CA THR A 377 -9.20 3.39 27.14
C THR A 377 -8.19 4.29 26.42
N LEU A 378 -8.45 4.65 25.16
CA LEU A 378 -7.53 5.52 24.40
C LEU A 378 -7.33 6.88 25.09
N SER A 379 -8.42 7.52 25.54
CA SER A 379 -8.34 8.75 26.35
C SER A 379 -7.56 8.54 27.66
N GLY A 380 -7.70 7.39 28.31
CA GLY A 380 -7.01 7.08 29.56
C GLY A 380 -5.49 7.06 29.38
N LYS A 381 -5.03 6.48 28.27
CA LYS A 381 -3.61 6.43 27.87
C LYS A 381 -3.08 7.80 27.45
N ILE A 382 -3.83 8.56 26.64
CA ILE A 382 -3.35 9.87 26.17
C ILE A 382 -3.30 10.91 27.30
N ALA A 383 -4.14 10.78 28.33
CA ALA A 383 -4.11 11.66 29.49
C ALA A 383 -2.75 11.63 30.21
N GLU A 384 -2.02 10.52 30.13
CA GLU A 384 -0.66 10.39 30.69
C GLU A 384 0.42 11.07 29.84
N GLN A 385 0.08 11.50 28.62
CA GLN A 385 0.98 12.19 27.68
C GLN A 385 0.82 13.71 27.72
N VAL A 386 -0.09 14.24 28.54
CA VAL A 386 -0.34 15.68 28.67
C VAL A 386 0.81 16.34 29.42
N GLU A 387 1.47 17.29 28.79
CA GLU A 387 2.57 18.09 29.36
C GLU A 387 2.16 19.57 29.38
N ASP A 388 2.19 20.20 30.56
CA ASP A 388 1.83 21.61 30.77
C ASP A 388 0.47 22.03 30.15
N GLY A 389 -0.49 21.10 30.13
CA GLY A 389 -1.84 21.33 29.59
C GLY A 389 -1.95 21.25 28.07
N SER A 390 -0.96 20.69 27.38
CA SER A 390 -0.90 20.54 25.93
C SER A 390 -0.59 19.10 25.52
N LEU A 391 -1.04 18.70 24.33
CA LEU A 391 -0.65 17.46 23.65
C LEU A 391 0.21 17.73 22.42
N GLU A 392 0.54 19.00 22.16
CA GLU A 392 1.22 19.42 20.94
C GLU A 392 2.59 18.74 20.80
N HIS A 393 3.38 18.71 21.88
CA HIS A 393 4.70 18.06 21.89
C HIS A 393 4.59 16.55 21.55
N PHE A 394 3.66 15.84 22.19
CA PHE A 394 3.38 14.44 21.91
C PHE A 394 2.93 14.22 20.46
N GLY A 395 2.02 15.04 19.96
CA GLY A 395 1.53 14.97 18.58
C GLY A 395 2.64 15.19 17.55
N GLN A 396 3.56 16.12 17.81
CA GLN A 396 4.74 16.34 16.96
C GLN A 396 5.69 15.14 16.97
N GLN A 397 5.93 14.54 18.15
CA GLN A 397 6.79 13.35 18.28
C GLN A 397 6.20 12.16 17.52
N GLN A 398 4.92 11.85 17.73
CA GLN A 398 4.24 10.75 17.04
C GLN A 398 4.16 10.99 15.53
N GLY A 399 3.81 12.21 15.10
CA GLY A 399 3.74 12.57 13.69
C GLY A 399 5.07 12.37 12.96
N ARG A 400 6.19 12.78 13.57
CA ARG A 400 7.54 12.52 13.03
C ARG A 400 7.89 11.04 13.03
N LEU A 401 7.60 10.31 14.10
CA LEU A 401 7.84 8.86 14.17
C LEU A 401 7.10 8.10 13.07
N PHE A 402 5.84 8.47 12.80
CA PHE A 402 5.05 7.88 11.71
C PHE A 402 5.54 8.29 10.32
N HIS A 403 6.01 9.54 10.16
CA HIS A 403 6.68 9.96 8.93
C HIS A 403 7.93 9.12 8.67
N ASP A 404 8.83 9.01 9.66
CA ASP A 404 10.06 8.23 9.55
C ASP A 404 9.77 6.75 9.25
N TYR A 405 8.71 6.19 9.86
CA TYR A 405 8.25 4.82 9.59
C TYR A 405 7.93 4.59 8.11
N ALA A 406 7.27 5.54 7.43
CA ALA A 406 6.98 5.44 5.99
C ALA A 406 8.29 5.39 5.15
N TRP A 407 9.36 6.01 5.63
CA TRP A 407 10.66 6.08 4.95
C TRP A 407 11.65 4.98 5.37
N THR A 408 11.28 4.05 6.26
CA THR A 408 12.14 2.92 6.68
C THR A 408 12.50 1.97 5.54
N ALA A 409 11.58 1.76 4.60
CA ALA A 409 11.75 0.86 3.47
C ALA A 409 11.07 1.47 2.23
N PRO A 410 11.66 2.53 1.62
CA PRO A 410 11.01 3.28 0.54
C PRO A 410 10.79 2.45 -0.73
N TYR A 411 11.44 1.31 -0.85
CA TYR A 411 11.26 0.35 -1.94
C TYR A 411 10.07 -0.60 -1.74
N ALA A 412 9.52 -0.70 -0.53
CA ALA A 412 8.40 -1.57 -0.20
C ALA A 412 7.12 -0.74 0.03
N LEU A 413 5.98 -1.26 -0.38
CA LEU A 413 4.68 -0.64 -0.14
C LEU A 413 4.05 -1.26 1.11
N LYS A 414 3.72 -0.43 2.12
CA LYS A 414 3.13 -0.93 3.36
C LYS A 414 1.81 -1.67 3.08
N GLY A 415 1.66 -2.85 3.66
CA GLY A 415 0.52 -3.74 3.44
C GLY A 415 0.69 -4.70 2.26
N TYR A 416 1.64 -4.49 1.35
CA TYR A 416 1.87 -5.35 0.17
C TYR A 416 3.30 -5.88 0.10
N GLU A 417 3.99 -5.94 1.24
CA GLU A 417 5.41 -6.33 1.34
C GLU A 417 5.65 -7.78 0.88
N ASN A 418 4.59 -8.61 0.87
CA ASN A 418 4.61 -9.99 0.41
C ASN A 418 4.46 -10.15 -1.12
N MET A 419 4.18 -9.09 -1.87
CA MET A 419 4.21 -9.08 -3.33
C MET A 419 5.63 -8.86 -3.86
N GLU A 420 5.86 -9.06 -5.15
CA GLU A 420 7.15 -8.71 -5.78
C GLU A 420 7.40 -7.21 -5.74
N LEU A 421 8.65 -6.78 -5.50
CA LEU A 421 8.99 -5.34 -5.42
C LEU A 421 8.61 -4.56 -6.68
N SER A 422 8.77 -5.15 -7.87
CA SER A 422 8.33 -4.55 -9.14
C SER A 422 6.82 -4.25 -9.14
N THR A 423 6.01 -5.17 -8.61
CA THR A 423 4.55 -5.01 -8.50
C THR A 423 4.18 -3.98 -7.44
N GLN A 424 4.87 -3.99 -6.29
CA GLN A 424 4.70 -2.99 -5.23
C GLN A 424 4.99 -1.57 -5.73
N MET A 425 6.01 -1.39 -6.56
CA MET A 425 6.34 -0.09 -7.18
C MET A 425 5.25 0.37 -8.15
N ILE A 426 4.68 -0.54 -8.95
CA ILE A 426 3.52 -0.23 -9.81
C ILE A 426 2.30 0.14 -8.98
N LEU A 427 2.02 -0.58 -7.89
CA LEU A 427 0.92 -0.26 -6.97
C LEU A 427 1.11 1.12 -6.34
N PHE A 428 2.33 1.44 -5.87
CA PHE A 428 2.65 2.75 -5.31
C PHE A 428 2.36 3.86 -6.31
N ASP A 429 2.89 3.75 -7.53
CA ASP A 429 2.72 4.79 -8.55
C ASP A 429 1.27 4.87 -9.04
N ALA A 430 0.55 3.75 -9.11
CA ALA A 430 -0.86 3.72 -9.49
C ALA A 430 -1.74 4.42 -8.44
N ILE A 431 -1.49 4.15 -7.15
CA ILE A 431 -2.18 4.85 -6.05
C ILE A 431 -1.82 6.33 -6.07
N GLN A 432 -0.54 6.69 -6.24
CA GLN A 432 -0.07 8.07 -6.29
C GLN A 432 -0.71 8.86 -7.44
N LEU A 433 -0.85 8.24 -8.61
CA LEU A 433 -1.45 8.87 -9.79
C LEU A 433 -2.99 8.88 -9.74
N GLY A 434 -3.62 8.27 -8.73
CA GLY A 434 -5.08 8.17 -8.64
C GLY A 434 -5.71 7.22 -9.66
N LEU A 435 -4.98 6.19 -10.10
CA LEU A 435 -5.55 5.08 -10.87
C LEU A 435 -6.39 4.21 -9.95
N HIS A 436 -7.53 3.73 -10.45
CA HIS A 436 -8.22 2.67 -9.74
C HIS A 436 -7.43 1.36 -9.85
N VAL A 437 -7.36 0.61 -8.74
CA VAL A 437 -6.55 -0.59 -8.59
C VAL A 437 -7.42 -1.71 -8.03
N GLU A 438 -7.34 -2.89 -8.65
CA GLU A 438 -7.88 -4.14 -8.15
C GLU A 438 -6.80 -5.22 -8.28
N ILE A 439 -6.50 -5.91 -7.19
CA ILE A 439 -5.56 -7.04 -7.18
C ILE A 439 -6.38 -8.28 -7.44
N LEU A 440 -6.24 -8.85 -8.64
CA LEU A 440 -7.01 -10.01 -9.07
C LEU A 440 -6.43 -11.31 -8.52
N ASP A 441 -5.10 -11.39 -8.48
CA ASP A 441 -4.36 -12.50 -7.89
C ASP A 441 -3.06 -11.96 -7.30
N GLU A 442 -2.96 -12.03 -5.98
CA GLU A 442 -1.81 -11.50 -5.27
C GLU A 442 -0.58 -12.39 -5.39
N GLU A 443 -0.75 -13.71 -5.48
CA GLU A 443 0.35 -14.67 -5.60
C GLU A 443 0.93 -14.60 -7.02
N ASP A 444 0.07 -14.56 -8.03
CA ASP A 444 0.45 -14.48 -9.45
C ASP A 444 0.76 -13.04 -9.92
N GLN A 445 0.77 -12.06 -9.00
CA GLN A 445 1.13 -10.66 -9.25
C GLN A 445 0.23 -9.99 -10.31
N PHE A 446 -1.07 -10.29 -10.30
CA PHE A 446 -2.02 -9.89 -11.32
C PHE A 446 -2.85 -8.68 -10.87
N LEU A 447 -2.67 -7.57 -11.57
CA LEU A 447 -3.34 -6.29 -11.30
C LEU A 447 -4.31 -5.94 -12.43
N LYS A 448 -5.43 -5.33 -12.07
CA LYS A 448 -6.30 -4.58 -12.96
C LYS A 448 -6.24 -3.11 -12.54
N LEU A 449 -5.82 -2.27 -13.48
CA LEU A 449 -5.76 -0.82 -13.30
C LEU A 449 -6.76 -0.15 -14.24
N TRP A 450 -7.44 0.93 -13.81
CA TRP A 450 -8.30 1.67 -14.72
C TRP A 450 -8.44 3.16 -14.40
N HIS A 451 -8.80 3.93 -15.43
CA HIS A 451 -9.18 5.34 -15.33
C HIS A 451 -10.29 5.65 -16.33
N GLY A 452 -11.44 6.11 -15.84
CA GLY A 452 -12.66 6.19 -16.64
C GLY A 452 -12.99 4.80 -17.23
N ASP A 453 -13.21 4.75 -18.53
CA ASP A 453 -13.51 3.51 -19.26
C ASP A 453 -12.25 2.75 -19.74
N HIS A 454 -11.06 3.30 -19.55
CA HIS A 454 -9.80 2.65 -19.97
C HIS A 454 -9.30 1.71 -18.88
N VAL A 455 -9.27 0.41 -19.18
CA VAL A 455 -8.76 -0.66 -18.31
C VAL A 455 -7.46 -1.24 -18.89
N GLU A 456 -6.48 -1.51 -18.01
CA GLU A 456 -5.25 -2.25 -18.32
C GLU A 456 -5.08 -3.39 -17.31
N TYR A 457 -4.65 -4.54 -17.80
CA TYR A 457 -4.23 -5.67 -16.97
C TYR A 457 -2.72 -5.77 -16.98
N ILE A 458 -2.11 -5.83 -15.79
CA ILE A 458 -0.67 -5.85 -15.62
C ILE A 458 -0.30 -7.07 -14.77
N LYS A 459 0.63 -7.88 -15.26
CA LYS A 459 1.18 -9.00 -14.50
C LYS A 459 2.68 -8.78 -14.22
N ASN A 460 3.12 -9.11 -13.00
CA ASN A 460 4.52 -8.96 -12.55
C ASN A 460 5.09 -7.53 -12.77
N GLY A 461 4.21 -6.53 -12.83
CA GLY A 461 4.54 -5.11 -12.99
C GLY A 461 4.85 -4.62 -14.42
N ASN A 462 5.36 -5.45 -15.33
CA ASN A 462 5.73 -5.01 -16.69
C ASN A 462 5.15 -5.84 -17.85
N MET A 463 4.42 -6.93 -17.57
CA MET A 463 3.72 -7.68 -18.62
C MET A 463 2.36 -7.05 -18.86
N THR A 464 2.14 -6.50 -20.06
CA THR A 464 0.99 -5.63 -20.34
C THR A 464 0.32 -5.96 -21.67
N SER A 465 -0.78 -5.25 -21.97
CA SER A 465 -1.46 -5.31 -23.27
C SER A 465 -0.59 -4.86 -24.46
N LYS A 466 0.52 -4.15 -24.19
CA LYS A 466 1.46 -3.68 -25.22
C LYS A 466 2.42 -4.77 -25.68
N ASP A 467 2.58 -5.82 -24.90
CA ASP A 467 3.41 -6.97 -25.25
C ASP A 467 2.63 -7.91 -26.17
N ASN A 468 3.22 -8.25 -27.32
CA ASN A 468 2.63 -9.26 -28.19
C ASN A 468 2.78 -10.64 -27.53
N TYR A 469 1.69 -11.41 -27.43
CA TYR A 469 1.63 -12.71 -26.74
C TYR A 469 2.76 -13.69 -27.08
N VAL A 470 3.18 -13.75 -28.35
CA VAL A 470 4.22 -14.70 -28.79
C VAL A 470 5.62 -14.28 -28.35
N ILE A 471 5.82 -12.99 -28.07
CA ILE A 471 7.14 -12.43 -27.78
C ILE A 471 7.69 -12.89 -26.42
N PRO A 472 6.94 -12.85 -25.30
CA PRO A 472 7.39 -13.48 -24.06
C PRO A 472 7.74 -14.96 -24.21
N LEU A 473 6.94 -15.74 -24.96
CA LEU A 473 7.20 -17.16 -25.21
C LEU A 473 8.48 -17.39 -26.00
N ALA A 474 8.73 -16.53 -26.98
CA ALA A 474 9.94 -16.58 -27.78
C ALA A 474 11.18 -16.13 -26.98
N MET A 475 11.04 -15.14 -26.08
CA MET A 475 12.10 -14.66 -25.19
C MET A 475 12.45 -15.67 -24.09
N ALA A 476 11.46 -16.38 -23.54
CA ALA A 476 11.67 -17.50 -22.62
C ALA A 476 12.50 -18.64 -23.26
N ASN A 477 12.49 -18.72 -24.59
CA ASN A 477 13.27 -19.69 -25.35
C ASN A 477 14.54 -19.03 -25.91
N LYS A 478 15.66 -19.25 -25.20
CA LYS A 478 16.98 -18.70 -25.55
C LYS A 478 17.40 -18.99 -27.00
N VAL A 479 17.01 -20.16 -27.55
CA VAL A 479 17.31 -20.53 -28.94
C VAL A 479 16.50 -19.71 -29.94
N VAL A 480 15.20 -19.54 -29.69
CA VAL A 480 14.32 -18.78 -30.60
C VAL A 480 14.74 -17.32 -30.61
N THR A 481 14.95 -16.73 -29.44
CA THR A 481 15.50 -15.38 -29.26
C THR A 481 16.75 -15.18 -30.10
N LYS A 482 17.72 -16.08 -29.95
CA LYS A 482 18.98 -16.06 -30.68
C LYS A 482 18.80 -16.13 -32.20
N LYS A 483 17.92 -17.02 -32.68
CA LYS A 483 17.63 -17.14 -34.12
C LYS A 483 17.04 -15.86 -34.68
N ILE A 484 16.09 -15.23 -33.98
CA ILE A 484 15.47 -13.97 -34.39
C ILE A 484 16.51 -12.85 -34.45
N LEU A 485 17.31 -12.68 -33.38
CA LEU A 485 18.36 -11.66 -33.33
C LEU A 485 19.44 -11.87 -34.39
N ASN A 486 19.89 -13.11 -34.59
CA ASN A 486 20.89 -13.44 -35.61
C ASN A 486 20.36 -13.19 -37.04
N GLN A 487 19.11 -13.57 -37.33
CA GLN A 487 18.47 -13.25 -38.61
C GLN A 487 18.29 -11.75 -38.83
N ALA A 488 18.03 -11.02 -37.75
CA ALA A 488 18.00 -9.57 -37.76
C ALA A 488 19.40 -8.95 -37.83
N GLY A 489 20.49 -9.73 -37.82
CA GLY A 489 21.87 -9.27 -37.97
C GLY A 489 22.49 -8.68 -36.70
N PHE A 490 22.03 -9.09 -35.52
CA PHE A 490 22.61 -8.70 -34.24
C PHE A 490 23.60 -9.75 -33.71
N PRO A 491 24.63 -9.33 -32.95
CA PRO A 491 25.62 -10.24 -32.39
C PRO A 491 25.02 -11.13 -31.30
N VAL A 492 25.09 -12.44 -31.50
CA VAL A 492 24.75 -13.46 -30.50
C VAL A 492 25.89 -14.48 -30.43
N PRO A 493 26.09 -15.18 -29.29
CA PRO A 493 27.19 -16.13 -29.18
C PRO A 493 27.11 -17.21 -30.24
N ALA A 494 28.19 -17.61 -30.90
CA ALA A 494 28.18 -18.81 -31.74
C ALA A 494 27.94 -20.07 -30.88
N GLY A 495 27.31 -21.10 -31.43
CA GLY A 495 27.07 -22.35 -30.71
C GLY A 495 26.01 -23.25 -31.32
N ALA A 496 25.73 -24.37 -30.65
CA ALA A 496 24.77 -25.37 -31.07
C ALA A 496 23.86 -25.83 -29.92
N GLU A 497 22.65 -26.27 -30.27
CA GLU A 497 21.66 -26.86 -29.37
C GLU A 497 21.66 -28.38 -29.56
N PHE A 498 21.55 -29.11 -28.45
CA PHE A 498 21.50 -30.57 -28.44
C PHE A 498 20.32 -31.05 -27.60
N SER A 499 19.52 -31.96 -28.16
CA SER A 499 18.46 -32.69 -27.45
C SER A 499 18.92 -34.09 -26.98
N ASN A 500 20.17 -34.45 -27.25
CA ASN A 500 20.77 -35.74 -26.89
C ASN A 500 22.22 -35.54 -26.43
N LYS A 501 22.56 -36.06 -25.24
CA LYS A 501 23.92 -36.01 -24.68
C LYS A 501 24.95 -36.65 -25.61
N GLU A 502 24.64 -37.75 -26.29
CA GLU A 502 25.60 -38.42 -27.19
C GLU A 502 25.95 -37.57 -28.42
N GLU A 503 25.02 -36.74 -28.88
CA GLU A 503 25.28 -35.79 -29.96
C GLU A 503 26.10 -34.61 -29.45
N ALA A 504 25.77 -34.09 -28.27
CA ALA A 504 26.55 -33.03 -27.61
C ALA A 504 28.00 -33.47 -27.32
N LEU A 505 28.23 -34.72 -26.90
CA LEU A 505 29.57 -35.27 -26.69
C LEU A 505 30.38 -35.31 -27.99
N ARG A 506 29.75 -35.66 -29.11
CA ARG A 506 30.40 -35.64 -30.44
C ARG A 506 30.77 -34.23 -30.88
N TYR A 507 30.07 -33.21 -30.41
CA TYR A 507 30.37 -31.81 -30.69
C TYR A 507 31.68 -31.33 -30.06
N TYR A 508 32.19 -32.01 -29.02
CA TYR A 508 33.44 -31.64 -28.34
C TYR A 508 34.59 -31.42 -29.31
N GLY A 509 34.73 -32.26 -30.35
CA GLY A 509 35.79 -32.11 -31.35
C GLY A 509 35.78 -30.78 -32.11
N GLN A 510 34.64 -30.09 -32.17
CA GLN A 510 34.51 -28.77 -32.82
C GLN A 510 34.83 -27.61 -31.87
N VAL A 511 34.79 -27.84 -30.55
CA VAL A 511 34.96 -26.81 -29.52
C VAL A 511 36.11 -27.07 -28.56
N ALA A 512 36.86 -28.16 -28.73
CA ALA A 512 37.91 -28.62 -27.81
C ALA A 512 39.04 -27.62 -27.60
N SER A 513 39.26 -26.67 -28.52
CA SER A 513 40.26 -25.61 -28.41
C SER A 513 39.68 -24.25 -28.05
N SER A 514 38.38 -24.19 -27.77
CA SER A 514 37.64 -22.95 -27.55
C SER A 514 37.23 -22.83 -26.09
N ALA A 515 37.19 -21.60 -25.58
CA ALA A 515 36.49 -21.29 -24.35
C ALA A 515 34.97 -21.41 -24.61
N ILE A 516 34.26 -22.11 -23.74
CA ILE A 516 32.85 -22.46 -23.95
C ILE A 516 31.99 -22.26 -22.72
N VAL A 517 30.69 -22.12 -22.95
CA VAL A 517 29.64 -22.15 -21.94
C VAL A 517 28.68 -23.29 -22.27
N VAL A 518 28.45 -24.18 -21.31
CA VAL A 518 27.45 -25.24 -21.40
C VAL A 518 26.29 -24.84 -20.50
N LYS A 519 25.08 -24.71 -21.06
CA LYS A 519 23.90 -24.28 -20.32
C LYS A 519 22.63 -24.97 -20.79
N PRO A 520 21.69 -25.29 -19.89
CA PRO A 520 20.36 -25.76 -20.27
C PRO A 520 19.55 -24.67 -20.98
N LYS A 521 18.54 -25.09 -21.75
CA LYS A 521 17.71 -24.21 -22.57
C LYS A 521 16.83 -23.26 -21.74
N SER A 522 16.21 -23.77 -20.69
CA SER A 522 15.13 -23.05 -19.98
C SER A 522 15.31 -22.99 -18.45
N THR A 523 16.53 -22.78 -17.94
CA THR A 523 16.74 -22.56 -16.48
C THR A 523 16.94 -21.09 -16.11
N ASN A 524 16.64 -20.82 -14.83
CA ASN A 524 16.86 -19.55 -14.15
C ASN A 524 18.02 -19.65 -13.14
N PHE A 525 18.47 -18.51 -12.63
CA PHE A 525 19.45 -18.39 -11.52
C PHE A 525 20.83 -19.04 -11.74
N GLY A 526 21.15 -19.44 -12.97
CA GLY A 526 22.43 -20.08 -13.28
C GLY A 526 22.52 -21.56 -12.93
N LEU A 527 21.39 -22.20 -12.57
CA LEU A 527 21.34 -23.65 -12.37
C LEU A 527 21.66 -24.38 -13.68
N GLY A 528 22.53 -25.39 -13.58
CA GLY A 528 22.98 -26.18 -14.73
C GLY A 528 24.03 -25.50 -15.61
N ILE A 529 24.49 -24.28 -15.29
CA ILE A 529 25.43 -23.53 -16.14
C ILE A 529 26.88 -23.85 -15.75
N SER A 530 27.67 -24.28 -16.73
CA SER A 530 29.11 -24.49 -16.59
C SER A 530 29.87 -23.56 -17.53
N ILE A 531 30.81 -22.78 -16.99
CA ILE A 531 31.60 -21.79 -17.73
C ILE A 531 33.06 -22.22 -17.78
N PHE A 532 33.60 -22.38 -18.97
CA PHE A 532 35.01 -22.69 -19.22
C PHE A 532 35.68 -21.53 -19.95
N LYS A 533 36.42 -20.72 -19.19
CA LYS A 533 37.17 -19.56 -19.74
C LYS A 533 38.41 -19.97 -20.54
N GLU A 534 38.87 -21.19 -20.30
CA GLU A 534 39.94 -21.88 -21.04
C GLU A 534 39.37 -23.15 -21.67
N PRO A 535 40.03 -23.74 -22.68
CA PRO A 535 39.57 -24.98 -23.29
C PRO A 535 39.32 -26.09 -22.25
N ALA A 536 38.08 -26.60 -22.21
CA ALA A 536 37.68 -27.64 -21.27
C ALA A 536 38.31 -28.98 -21.62
N SER A 537 38.64 -29.81 -20.62
CA SER A 537 38.96 -31.21 -20.86
C SER A 537 37.70 -31.98 -21.29
N GLN A 538 37.86 -33.09 -22.00
CA GLN A 538 36.72 -33.91 -22.43
C GLN A 538 35.90 -34.41 -21.23
N ALA A 539 36.57 -34.75 -20.12
CA ALA A 539 35.91 -35.21 -18.90
C ALA A 539 35.10 -34.08 -18.22
N ASP A 540 35.64 -32.88 -18.17
CA ASP A 540 34.94 -31.72 -17.60
C ASP A 540 33.77 -31.29 -18.47
N TYR A 541 33.94 -31.33 -19.79
CA TYR A 541 32.86 -31.07 -20.74
C TYR A 541 31.72 -32.10 -20.60
N GLU A 542 32.04 -33.39 -20.48
CA GLU A 542 31.03 -34.43 -20.25
C GLU A 542 30.25 -34.19 -18.94
N LYS A 543 30.96 -33.86 -17.86
CA LYS A 543 30.34 -33.55 -16.57
C LYS A 543 29.46 -32.30 -16.64
N ALA A 544 29.90 -31.27 -17.37
CA ALA A 544 29.10 -30.08 -17.61
C ALA A 544 27.82 -30.39 -18.40
N LEU A 545 27.88 -31.29 -19.38
CA LEU A 545 26.70 -31.77 -20.07
C LEU A 545 25.77 -32.54 -19.13
N ASP A 546 26.29 -33.41 -18.26
CA ASP A 546 25.47 -34.12 -17.27
C ASP A 546 24.70 -33.17 -16.36
N ILE A 547 25.39 -32.14 -15.85
CA ILE A 547 24.80 -31.10 -15.02
C ILE A 547 23.73 -30.31 -15.80
N ALA A 548 23.96 -29.99 -17.08
CA ALA A 548 22.99 -29.26 -17.87
C ALA A 548 21.77 -30.12 -18.24
N PHE A 549 21.98 -31.39 -18.59
CA PHE A 549 20.90 -32.33 -18.94
C PHE A 549 20.09 -32.80 -17.73
N SER A 550 20.63 -32.72 -16.51
CA SER A 550 19.82 -32.96 -15.31
C SER A 550 18.78 -31.86 -15.08
N GLU A 551 19.01 -30.67 -15.63
CA GLU A 551 18.10 -29.53 -15.49
C GLU A 551 17.14 -29.36 -16.69
N ASP A 552 17.55 -29.76 -17.91
CA ASP A 552 16.74 -29.60 -19.12
C ASP A 552 17.02 -30.71 -20.15
N ASN A 553 16.00 -31.13 -20.88
CA ASN A 553 16.15 -32.09 -21.98
C ASN A 553 16.90 -31.51 -23.20
N HIS A 554 17.14 -30.20 -23.23
CA HIS A 554 17.89 -29.50 -24.27
C HIS A 554 19.01 -28.66 -23.66
N VAL A 555 20.20 -28.80 -24.21
CA VAL A 555 21.41 -28.10 -23.76
C VAL A 555 22.01 -27.29 -24.90
N LEU A 556 22.45 -26.08 -24.59
CA LEU A 556 23.24 -25.24 -25.48
C LEU A 556 24.72 -25.34 -25.11
N VAL A 557 25.56 -25.45 -26.13
CA VAL A 557 27.01 -25.28 -26.03
C VAL A 557 27.38 -24.08 -26.88
N GLU A 558 27.86 -23.03 -26.22
CA GLU A 558 28.14 -21.73 -26.84
C GLU A 558 29.59 -21.33 -26.63
N GLU A 559 30.08 -20.44 -27.49
CA GLU A 559 31.35 -19.78 -27.26
C GLU A 559 31.29 -18.93 -25.98
N PHE A 560 32.38 -18.92 -25.23
CA PHE A 560 32.53 -17.99 -24.11
C PHE A 560 32.86 -16.59 -24.65
N VAL A 561 32.01 -15.62 -24.33
CA VAL A 561 32.24 -14.22 -24.66
C VAL A 561 32.91 -13.52 -23.48
N ALA A 562 34.13 -13.04 -23.69
CA ALA A 562 34.85 -12.26 -22.69
C ALA A 562 34.42 -10.79 -22.70
N GLY A 563 34.14 -10.23 -21.52
CA GLY A 563 33.82 -8.83 -21.35
C GLY A 563 33.09 -8.56 -20.05
N THR A 564 32.57 -7.34 -19.90
CA THR A 564 31.75 -6.95 -18.75
C THR A 564 30.28 -7.04 -19.13
N GLU A 565 29.47 -7.67 -18.27
CA GLU A 565 28.04 -7.81 -18.48
C GLU A 565 27.28 -6.56 -18.02
N TYR A 566 26.39 -6.06 -18.87
CA TYR A 566 25.49 -4.95 -18.59
C TYR A 566 24.06 -5.33 -18.96
N ARG A 567 23.11 -4.98 -18.10
CA ARG A 567 21.68 -5.12 -18.34
C ARG A 567 21.06 -3.79 -18.74
N PHE A 568 20.49 -3.74 -19.93
CA PHE A 568 19.78 -2.56 -20.44
C PHE A 568 18.28 -2.77 -20.25
N PHE A 569 17.61 -1.83 -19.60
CA PHE A 569 16.15 -1.82 -19.54
C PHE A 569 15.62 -1.03 -20.73
N ILE A 570 14.89 -1.70 -21.61
CA ILE A 570 14.24 -1.09 -22.77
C ILE A 570 12.74 -0.96 -22.49
N LEU A 571 12.20 0.21 -22.79
CA LEU A 571 10.77 0.49 -22.75
C LEU A 571 10.38 1.24 -24.04
N ASP A 572 9.48 0.64 -24.81
CA ASP A 572 8.89 1.24 -26.02
C ASP A 572 9.96 1.76 -27.01
N GLY A 573 10.92 0.89 -27.34
CA GLY A 573 12.00 1.22 -28.27
C GLY A 573 13.06 2.19 -27.73
N LYS A 574 13.09 2.46 -26.42
CA LYS A 574 14.08 3.34 -25.80
C LYS A 574 14.74 2.69 -24.59
N CYS A 575 16.06 2.80 -24.48
CA CYS A 575 16.78 2.42 -23.28
C CYS A 575 16.54 3.44 -22.17
N GLU A 576 15.91 3.01 -21.08
CA GLU A 576 15.56 3.84 -19.93
C GLU A 576 16.52 3.69 -18.76
N ALA A 577 17.26 2.58 -18.68
CA ALA A 577 18.30 2.36 -17.67
C ALA A 577 19.36 1.37 -18.15
N VAL A 578 20.57 1.48 -17.59
CA VAL A 578 21.66 0.51 -17.79
C VAL A 578 22.25 0.14 -16.44
N LEU A 579 22.36 -1.16 -16.17
CA LEU A 579 22.83 -1.69 -14.91
C LEU A 579 24.08 -2.54 -15.12
N LEU A 580 25.13 -2.26 -14.35
CA LEU A 580 26.25 -3.17 -14.17
C LEU A 580 25.98 -4.05 -12.96
N ARG A 581 26.16 -5.36 -13.12
CA ARG A 581 26.08 -6.32 -12.02
C ARG A 581 27.49 -6.77 -11.62
N VAL A 582 27.82 -6.62 -10.35
CA VAL A 582 29.10 -7.03 -9.79
C VAL A 582 28.87 -8.16 -8.80
N ALA A 583 29.71 -9.20 -8.85
CA ALA A 583 29.66 -10.30 -7.89
C ALA A 583 29.80 -9.79 -6.45
N ALA A 584 29.23 -10.52 -5.49
CA ALA A 584 29.35 -10.18 -4.06
C ALA A 584 30.81 -9.96 -3.70
N ASN A 585 31.11 -8.86 -3.01
CA ASN A 585 32.48 -8.39 -2.80
C ASN A 585 32.57 -7.47 -1.58
N VAL A 586 33.79 -7.27 -1.09
CA VAL A 586 34.15 -6.22 -0.13
C VAL A 586 35.46 -5.56 -0.55
N VAL A 587 35.68 -4.32 -0.10
CA VAL A 587 36.91 -3.55 -0.32
C VAL A 587 37.58 -3.32 1.03
N GLY A 588 38.87 -3.62 1.12
CA GLY A 588 39.65 -3.43 2.34
C GLY A 588 39.77 -1.96 2.73
N ASP A 589 39.68 -1.71 4.03
CA ASP A 589 39.95 -0.43 4.70
C ASP A 589 41.30 -0.45 5.46
N GLY A 590 42.07 -1.54 5.34
CA GLY A 590 43.33 -1.76 6.04
C GLY A 590 43.21 -2.08 7.53
N GLN A 591 42.00 -2.19 8.09
CA GLN A 591 41.76 -2.32 9.53
C GLN A 591 40.78 -3.44 9.88
N SER A 592 39.67 -3.53 9.15
CA SER A 592 38.59 -4.49 9.37
C SER A 592 38.90 -5.83 8.69
N THR A 593 38.49 -6.91 9.32
CA THR A 593 38.47 -8.24 8.71
C THR A 593 37.42 -8.31 7.59
N ILE A 594 37.56 -9.25 6.66
CA ILE A 594 36.55 -9.49 5.62
C ILE A 594 35.16 -9.74 6.24
N ARG A 595 35.09 -10.44 7.37
CA ARG A 595 33.84 -10.66 8.11
C ARG A 595 33.20 -9.34 8.55
N GLU A 596 33.97 -8.46 9.18
CA GLU A 596 33.50 -7.15 9.63
C GLU A 596 33.09 -6.26 8.44
N LEU A 597 33.84 -6.29 7.34
CA LEU A 597 33.49 -5.56 6.12
C LEU A 597 32.17 -6.06 5.50
N VAL A 598 31.92 -7.37 5.53
CA VAL A 598 30.63 -7.95 5.11
C VAL A 598 29.51 -7.49 6.03
N GLU A 599 29.71 -7.52 7.34
CA GLU A 599 28.73 -7.04 8.32
C GLU A 599 28.41 -5.55 8.12
N GLN A 600 29.43 -4.71 7.92
CA GLN A 600 29.27 -3.28 7.60
C GLN A 600 28.49 -3.08 6.30
N LYS A 601 28.83 -3.82 5.23
CA LYS A 601 28.13 -3.72 3.94
C LYS A 601 26.67 -4.18 4.04
N ASN A 602 26.38 -5.13 4.92
CA ASN A 602 25.02 -5.60 5.21
C ASN A 602 24.20 -4.62 6.07
N GLN A 603 24.78 -3.55 6.60
CA GLN A 603 24.03 -2.48 7.28
C GLN A 603 23.33 -1.52 6.30
N ASP A 604 23.59 -1.63 4.99
CA ASP A 604 22.87 -0.90 3.95
C ASP A 604 21.36 -1.22 4.04
N PRO A 605 20.46 -0.22 4.19
CA PRO A 605 19.02 -0.45 4.31
C PRO A 605 18.39 -1.09 3.06
N LEU A 606 19.07 -1.10 1.92
CA LEU A 606 18.62 -1.80 0.72
C LEU A 606 18.90 -3.31 0.79
N ARG A 607 19.70 -3.79 1.76
CA ARG A 607 20.00 -5.21 1.95
C ARG A 607 19.04 -5.87 2.93
N GLY A 608 18.47 -6.97 2.49
CA GLY A 608 17.52 -7.78 3.25
C GLY A 608 17.57 -9.22 2.78
N ARG A 609 16.47 -9.94 2.94
CA ARG A 609 16.36 -11.37 2.64
C ARG A 609 15.17 -11.66 1.73
N ASP A 610 15.18 -12.85 1.14
CA ASP A 610 14.05 -13.47 0.46
C ASP A 610 13.46 -12.61 -0.67
N HIS A 611 14.31 -11.83 -1.35
CA HIS A 611 13.93 -10.91 -2.43
C HIS A 611 12.88 -9.86 -2.02
N ARG A 612 12.81 -9.55 -0.71
CA ARG A 612 11.94 -8.52 -0.13
C ARG A 612 12.59 -7.15 -0.03
N SER A 613 13.84 -7.05 -0.50
CA SER A 613 14.64 -5.84 -0.56
C SER A 613 15.39 -5.78 -1.90
N PRO A 614 15.81 -4.59 -2.36
CA PRO A 614 16.48 -4.47 -3.66
C PRO A 614 17.80 -5.23 -3.77
N LEU A 615 18.51 -5.37 -2.65
CA LEU A 615 19.76 -6.12 -2.52
C LEU A 615 19.59 -7.25 -1.50
N GLU A 616 20.34 -8.33 -1.67
CA GLU A 616 20.42 -9.40 -0.69
C GLU A 616 21.58 -9.18 0.27
N ILE A 617 21.42 -9.66 1.50
CA ILE A 617 22.54 -9.78 2.43
C ILE A 617 23.60 -10.75 1.89
N ILE A 618 24.86 -10.40 2.15
CA ILE A 618 26.00 -11.25 1.86
C ILE A 618 26.18 -12.21 3.04
N ASN A 619 26.18 -13.52 2.77
CA ASN A 619 26.47 -14.54 3.77
C ASN A 619 27.84 -15.16 3.50
N LEU A 620 28.65 -15.38 4.53
CA LEU A 620 29.91 -16.12 4.39
C LEU A 620 29.66 -17.63 4.54
N GLY A 621 28.92 -18.21 3.58
CA GLY A 621 28.65 -19.65 3.50
C GLY A 621 29.79 -20.44 2.85
N ASP A 622 29.62 -21.75 2.70
CA ASP A 622 30.67 -22.66 2.21
C ASP A 622 31.26 -22.24 0.86
N ILE A 623 30.43 -21.72 -0.06
CA ILE A 623 30.89 -21.30 -1.38
C ILE A 623 31.69 -20.00 -1.30
N GLU A 624 31.27 -19.03 -0.49
CA GLU A 624 32.02 -17.79 -0.25
C GLU A 624 33.36 -18.07 0.42
N LEU A 625 33.38 -18.99 1.39
CA LEU A 625 34.61 -19.42 2.06
C LEU A 625 35.58 -20.08 1.07
N LEU A 626 35.08 -20.95 0.20
CA LEU A 626 35.89 -21.56 -0.87
C LEU A 626 36.44 -20.50 -1.83
N MET A 627 35.63 -19.51 -2.19
CA MET A 627 36.05 -18.42 -3.08
C MET A 627 37.15 -17.55 -2.46
N LEU A 628 37.07 -17.29 -1.15
CA LEU A 628 38.12 -16.61 -0.39
C LEU A 628 39.40 -17.44 -0.33
N GLU A 629 39.29 -18.75 -0.04
CA GLU A 629 40.43 -19.66 0.02
C GLU A 629 41.19 -19.72 -1.31
N GLN A 630 40.47 -19.78 -2.43
CA GLN A 630 41.06 -19.73 -3.78
C GLN A 630 41.83 -18.43 -4.07
N GLN A 631 41.46 -17.33 -3.42
CA GLN A 631 42.16 -16.05 -3.50
C GLN A 631 43.27 -15.90 -2.43
N GLY A 632 43.47 -16.91 -1.58
CA GLY A 632 44.47 -16.88 -0.50
C GLY A 632 44.02 -16.09 0.74
N TYR A 633 42.72 -15.89 0.91
CA TYR A 633 42.13 -15.15 2.04
C TYR A 633 41.29 -16.06 2.94
N THR A 634 41.05 -15.57 4.16
CA THR A 634 40.12 -16.15 5.13
C THR A 634 39.17 -15.06 5.62
N PRO A 635 38.02 -15.38 6.24
CA PRO A 635 37.13 -14.38 6.81
C PRO A 635 37.79 -13.41 7.79
N ASP A 636 38.84 -13.86 8.48
CA ASP A 636 39.57 -13.08 9.49
C ASP A 636 40.76 -12.32 8.89
N THR A 637 40.96 -12.39 7.58
CA THR A 637 41.97 -11.60 6.87
C THR A 637 41.58 -10.13 6.84
N ILE A 638 42.52 -9.25 7.19
CA ILE A 638 42.40 -7.80 6.98
C ILE A 638 42.94 -7.48 5.59
N LEU A 639 42.08 -6.99 4.71
CA LEU A 639 42.48 -6.59 3.36
C LEU A 639 43.18 -5.23 3.39
N PRO A 640 44.27 -5.05 2.63
CA PRO A 640 44.89 -3.74 2.47
C PRO A 640 43.89 -2.71 1.92
N GLU A 641 44.08 -1.45 2.26
CA GLU A 641 43.21 -0.35 1.84
C GLU A 641 43.06 -0.32 0.31
N GLY A 642 41.80 -0.29 -0.16
CA GLY A 642 41.46 -0.25 -1.58
C GLY A 642 41.55 -1.59 -2.33
N VAL A 643 41.97 -2.68 -1.67
CA VAL A 643 42.01 -4.01 -2.28
C VAL A 643 40.61 -4.64 -2.23
N GLN A 644 40.06 -4.98 -3.39
CA GLN A 644 38.79 -5.69 -3.51
C GLN A 644 38.99 -7.20 -3.55
N THR A 645 38.13 -7.94 -2.84
CA THR A 645 38.01 -9.40 -3.00
C THR A 645 36.57 -9.76 -3.35
N PHE A 646 36.40 -10.81 -4.17
CA PHE A 646 35.10 -11.33 -4.55
C PHE A 646 34.73 -12.54 -3.69
N LEU A 647 33.49 -12.59 -3.24
CA LEU A 647 32.91 -13.67 -2.44
C LEU A 647 32.15 -14.66 -3.32
N ARG A 648 31.76 -14.25 -4.54
CA ARG A 648 31.08 -15.09 -5.52
C ARG A 648 31.73 -14.98 -6.89
N GLY A 649 31.61 -16.04 -7.69
CA GLY A 649 32.05 -16.05 -9.09
C GLY A 649 31.00 -15.52 -10.08
N ASN A 650 29.72 -15.52 -9.70
CA ASN A 650 28.62 -14.97 -10.51
C ASN A 650 28.23 -13.57 -10.02
N SER A 651 27.68 -12.76 -10.92
CA SER A 651 27.27 -11.37 -10.68
C SER A 651 25.83 -11.26 -10.14
N ASN A 652 25.26 -12.33 -9.58
CA ASN A 652 23.85 -12.34 -9.21
C ASN A 652 23.58 -11.53 -7.94
N ILE A 653 22.65 -10.58 -8.03
CA ILE A 653 22.17 -9.79 -6.88
C ILE A 653 21.56 -10.71 -5.81
N SER A 654 20.91 -11.81 -6.22
CA SER A 654 20.36 -12.83 -5.31
C SER A 654 21.40 -13.53 -4.41
N THR A 655 22.70 -13.37 -4.71
CA THR A 655 23.81 -13.91 -3.92
C THR A 655 24.61 -12.82 -3.19
N GLY A 656 24.03 -11.62 -3.05
CA GLY A 656 24.65 -10.48 -2.41
C GLY A 656 25.49 -9.60 -3.35
N GLY A 657 25.38 -9.79 -4.66
CA GLY A 657 26.01 -8.93 -5.67
C GLY A 657 25.53 -7.47 -5.61
N ASP A 658 26.31 -6.59 -6.23
CA ASP A 658 26.03 -5.16 -6.27
C ASP A 658 25.40 -4.76 -7.61
N SER A 659 24.36 -3.95 -7.55
CA SER A 659 23.74 -3.30 -8.70
C SER A 659 24.28 -1.87 -8.83
N ILE A 660 24.86 -1.54 -9.98
CA ILE A 660 25.48 -0.22 -10.22
C ILE A 660 24.80 0.44 -11.41
N ASP A 661 24.18 1.60 -11.21
CA ASP A 661 23.59 2.37 -12.30
C ASP A 661 24.69 2.97 -13.20
N MET A 662 24.65 2.57 -14.46
CA MET A 662 25.57 2.95 -15.52
C MET A 662 24.88 3.73 -16.63
N THR A 663 23.65 4.18 -16.41
CA THR A 663 22.81 4.80 -17.45
C THR A 663 23.51 5.98 -18.11
N ASP A 664 23.95 6.99 -17.36
CA ASP A 664 24.59 8.17 -17.96
C ASP A 664 26.00 7.92 -18.49
N GLN A 665 26.68 6.91 -17.94
CA GLN A 665 28.05 6.55 -18.32
C GLN A 665 28.11 5.67 -19.56
N MET A 666 27.01 4.99 -19.91
CA MET A 666 26.96 4.10 -21.06
C MET A 666 26.80 4.89 -22.36
N GLY A 667 27.65 4.56 -23.35
CA GLY A 667 27.62 5.21 -24.66
C GLY A 667 26.27 5.05 -25.37
N GLN A 668 25.82 6.12 -26.03
CA GLN A 668 24.52 6.15 -26.73
C GLN A 668 24.38 5.08 -27.81
N SER A 669 25.49 4.68 -28.44
CA SER A 669 25.53 3.60 -29.43
C SER A 669 25.06 2.27 -28.85
N TYR A 670 25.47 1.90 -27.64
CA TYR A 670 25.02 0.67 -26.98
C TYR A 670 23.54 0.75 -26.58
N LYS A 671 23.12 1.90 -26.04
CA LYS A 671 21.71 2.13 -25.70
C LYS A 671 20.79 1.98 -26.91
N GLN A 672 21.21 2.55 -28.04
CA GLN A 672 20.49 2.43 -29.31
C GLN A 672 20.50 0.99 -29.80
N LEU A 673 21.66 0.32 -29.80
CA LEU A 673 21.77 -1.05 -30.28
C LEU A 673 20.92 -2.02 -29.44
N ALA A 674 20.88 -1.86 -28.12
CA ALA A 674 20.02 -2.63 -27.23
C ALA A 674 18.52 -2.35 -27.51
N ALA A 675 18.15 -1.10 -27.75
CA ALA A 675 16.79 -0.73 -28.14
C ALA A 675 16.39 -1.31 -29.51
N ASP A 676 17.31 -1.33 -30.47
CA ASP A 676 17.09 -1.91 -31.79
C ASP A 676 16.93 -3.44 -31.70
N MET A 677 17.68 -4.12 -30.82
CA MET A 677 17.52 -5.56 -30.53
C MET A 677 16.13 -5.86 -29.94
N ALA A 678 15.70 -5.08 -28.94
CA ALA A 678 14.37 -5.20 -28.35
C ALA A 678 13.26 -4.97 -29.38
N THR A 679 13.43 -3.96 -30.24
CA THR A 679 12.49 -3.62 -31.32
C THR A 679 12.43 -4.75 -32.36
N ALA A 680 13.56 -5.35 -32.72
CA ALA A 680 13.59 -6.50 -33.63
C ALA A 680 12.93 -7.75 -33.04
N MET A 681 12.99 -7.91 -31.72
CA MET A 681 12.22 -8.93 -31.01
C MET A 681 10.72 -8.58 -30.92
N GLY A 682 10.35 -7.30 -31.07
CA GLY A 682 8.98 -6.82 -30.89
C GLY A 682 8.56 -6.73 -29.42
N ALA A 683 9.53 -6.62 -28.50
CA ALA A 683 9.28 -6.51 -27.07
C ALA A 683 9.01 -5.05 -26.68
N TRP A 684 7.95 -4.81 -25.92
CA TRP A 684 7.60 -3.46 -25.47
C TRP A 684 8.40 -3.08 -24.22
N ALA A 685 8.43 -3.94 -23.21
CA ALA A 685 9.34 -3.85 -22.08
C ALA A 685 10.25 -5.08 -22.04
N CYS A 686 11.57 -4.89 -21.98
CA CYS A 686 12.50 -6.01 -21.82
C CYS A 686 13.84 -5.61 -21.22
N GLY A 687 14.50 -6.59 -20.62
CA GLY A 687 15.92 -6.51 -20.25
C GLY A 687 16.78 -7.09 -21.36
N VAL A 688 17.76 -6.34 -21.86
CA VAL A 688 18.75 -6.80 -22.83
C VAL A 688 20.09 -6.94 -22.13
N ASP A 689 20.61 -8.17 -22.03
CA ASP A 689 21.89 -8.45 -21.39
C ASP A 689 23.00 -8.50 -22.44
N LEU A 690 23.92 -7.53 -22.39
CA LEU A 690 25.06 -7.43 -23.29
C LEU A 690 26.36 -7.68 -22.55
N ILE A 691 27.24 -8.50 -23.13
CA ILE A 691 28.65 -8.52 -22.75
C ILE A 691 29.41 -7.53 -23.64
N ILE A 692 30.07 -6.56 -23.01
CA ILE A 692 30.81 -5.49 -23.67
C ILE A 692 32.29 -5.62 -23.29
N PRO A 693 33.18 -5.99 -24.24
CA PRO A 693 34.62 -6.11 -23.97
C PRO A 693 35.29 -4.77 -23.65
N ASN A 694 34.90 -3.71 -24.37
CA ASN A 694 35.44 -2.38 -24.15
C ASN A 694 34.37 -1.30 -24.37
N ARG A 695 33.83 -0.78 -23.26
CA ARG A 695 32.78 0.26 -23.26
C ARG A 695 33.21 1.62 -23.81
N THR A 696 34.52 1.88 -23.97
CA THR A 696 35.01 3.19 -24.47
C THR A 696 34.96 3.31 -25.98
N LYS A 697 34.74 2.20 -26.69
CA LYS A 697 34.55 2.18 -28.13
C LYS A 697 33.05 2.26 -28.45
N PRO A 698 32.64 2.86 -29.56
CA PRO A 698 31.25 2.82 -30.00
C PRO A 698 30.87 1.40 -30.46
N ALA A 699 29.57 1.15 -30.55
CA ALA A 699 28.98 -0.03 -31.18
C ALA A 699 28.14 0.36 -32.40
N SER A 700 28.14 -0.47 -33.43
CA SER A 700 27.16 -0.43 -34.51
C SER A 700 26.75 -1.84 -34.88
N LYS A 701 25.80 -2.01 -35.79
CA LYS A 701 25.41 -3.36 -36.23
C LYS A 701 26.54 -4.07 -36.98
N GLU A 702 27.38 -3.32 -37.67
CA GLU A 702 28.51 -3.80 -38.47
C GLU A 702 29.76 -4.06 -37.62
N ASP A 703 30.00 -3.24 -36.59
CA ASP A 703 31.04 -3.46 -35.57
C ASP A 703 30.40 -3.36 -34.17
N PRO A 704 29.80 -4.46 -33.69
CA PRO A 704 28.99 -4.39 -32.48
C PRO A 704 29.78 -4.14 -31.21
N ASN A 705 31.04 -4.60 -31.14
CA ASN A 705 31.86 -4.51 -29.93
C ASN A 705 31.06 -4.88 -28.64
N CYS A 706 30.14 -5.82 -28.78
CA CYS A 706 29.31 -6.41 -27.75
C CYS A 706 28.66 -7.68 -28.30
N THR A 707 28.18 -8.54 -27.40
CA THR A 707 27.38 -9.71 -27.75
C THR A 707 26.15 -9.76 -26.87
N CYS A 708 24.98 -9.98 -27.48
CA CYS A 708 23.73 -10.13 -26.77
C CYS A 708 23.60 -11.56 -26.24
N ILE A 709 23.57 -11.70 -24.91
CA ILE A 709 23.55 -12.99 -24.21
C ILE A 709 22.13 -13.46 -24.00
N GLU A 710 21.24 -12.55 -23.60
CA GLU A 710 19.86 -12.86 -23.24
C GLU A 710 18.96 -11.63 -23.42
N LEU A 711 17.70 -11.89 -23.80
CA LEU A 711 16.60 -10.93 -23.74
C LEU A 711 15.56 -11.46 -22.74
N ASN A 712 15.31 -10.72 -21.68
CA ASN A 712 14.36 -11.08 -20.62
C ASN A 712 13.05 -10.28 -20.78
N PHE A 713 11.92 -10.98 -20.89
CA PHE A 713 10.60 -10.37 -21.10
C PHE A 713 9.94 -9.87 -19.82
N ASN A 714 10.41 -10.28 -18.64
CA ASN A 714 9.95 -9.81 -17.34
C ASN A 714 11.15 -9.29 -16.52
N PRO A 715 11.78 -8.18 -16.95
CA PRO A 715 12.93 -7.62 -16.25
C PRO A 715 12.55 -7.08 -14.86
N ALA A 716 13.33 -7.46 -13.84
CA ALA A 716 13.18 -6.92 -12.49
C ALA A 716 13.46 -5.40 -12.48
N MET A 717 12.40 -4.59 -12.37
CA MET A 717 12.47 -3.13 -12.48
C MET A 717 13.15 -2.48 -11.27
N TYR A 718 12.89 -3.02 -10.07
CA TYR A 718 13.43 -2.48 -8.82
C TYR A 718 14.96 -2.44 -8.80
N LEU A 719 15.63 -3.37 -9.50
CA LEU A 719 17.10 -3.40 -9.63
C LEU A 719 17.66 -2.17 -10.35
N HIS A 720 16.88 -1.55 -11.23
CA HIS A 720 17.27 -0.34 -11.95
C HIS A 720 16.96 0.93 -11.14
N THR A 721 15.98 0.89 -10.25
CA THR A 721 15.58 2.05 -9.43
C THR A 721 16.38 2.15 -8.15
N TYR A 722 16.60 1.04 -7.46
CA TYR A 722 17.32 0.98 -6.19
C TYR A 722 18.65 0.26 -6.39
N THR A 723 19.70 1.04 -6.59
CA THR A 723 21.05 0.53 -6.86
C THR A 723 21.96 0.68 -5.66
N TYR A 724 22.87 -0.28 -5.46
CA TYR A 724 23.95 -0.16 -4.47
C TYR A 724 24.82 1.08 -4.73
N ALA A 725 25.11 1.38 -6.00
CA ALA A 725 25.86 2.57 -6.40
C ALA A 725 25.29 3.20 -7.67
N GLY A 726 25.47 4.52 -7.80
CA GLY A 726 24.86 5.31 -8.87
C GLY A 726 23.46 5.83 -8.49
N PRO A 727 22.88 6.72 -9.30
CA PRO A 727 21.66 7.43 -8.93
C PRO A 727 20.38 6.58 -9.03
N GLY A 728 20.42 5.48 -9.80
CA GLY A 728 19.22 4.70 -10.12
C GLY A 728 18.30 5.45 -11.09
N GLN A 729 17.36 4.72 -11.68
CA GLN A 729 16.41 5.26 -12.67
C GLN A 729 14.98 4.90 -12.29
N SER A 730 14.08 5.88 -12.32
CA SER A 730 12.65 5.65 -12.14
C SER A 730 12.05 5.00 -13.39
N ILE A 731 11.48 3.80 -13.23
CA ILE A 731 10.96 2.97 -14.33
C ILE A 731 9.43 2.92 -14.33
N THR A 732 8.83 2.56 -13.19
CA THR A 732 7.40 2.28 -13.08
C THR A 732 6.48 3.47 -13.42
N PRO A 733 6.82 4.74 -13.11
CA PRO A 733 6.01 5.87 -13.59
C PRO A 733 6.04 6.02 -15.11
N LYS A 734 7.15 5.66 -15.77
CA LYS A 734 7.27 5.74 -17.24
C LYS A 734 6.37 4.69 -17.91
N ILE A 735 6.24 3.51 -17.32
CA ILE A 735 5.32 2.46 -17.78
C ILE A 735 3.88 2.96 -17.66
N LEU A 736 3.47 3.41 -16.47
CA LEU A 736 2.10 3.87 -16.25
C LEU A 736 1.70 5.03 -17.16
N ARG A 737 2.59 6.01 -17.40
CA ARG A 737 2.34 7.10 -18.35
C ARG A 737 2.11 6.63 -19.79
N LYS A 738 2.78 5.55 -20.21
CA LYS A 738 2.57 4.99 -21.56
C LYS A 738 1.29 4.14 -21.64
N LEU A 739 0.89 3.51 -20.54
CA LEU A 739 -0.36 2.76 -20.45
C LEU A 739 -1.57 3.70 -20.36
N PHE A 740 -1.45 4.81 -19.61
CA PHE A 740 -2.52 5.79 -19.38
C PHE A 740 -2.10 7.21 -19.83
N PRO A 741 -1.90 7.46 -21.13
CA PRO A 741 -1.43 8.75 -21.64
C PRO A 741 -2.42 9.92 -21.41
N GLN A 742 -3.69 9.61 -21.09
CA GLN A 742 -4.72 10.59 -20.75
C GLN A 742 -4.49 11.24 -19.37
N LEU A 743 -3.73 10.61 -18.49
CA LEU A 743 -3.35 11.18 -17.21
C LEU A 743 -2.30 12.28 -17.46
N LYS A 744 -2.76 13.52 -17.58
CA LYS A 744 -1.86 14.68 -17.47
C LYS A 744 -1.48 14.81 -16.00
N THR A 745 -0.19 14.76 -15.70
CA THR A 745 0.31 15.24 -14.41
C THR A 745 -0.01 16.73 -14.29
N GLY A 746 -0.51 17.15 -13.13
CA GLY A 746 -0.86 18.55 -12.82
C GLY A 746 0.31 19.51 -12.95
#